data_AF-A0AA38ZTV5-F1
#
_entry.id   AF-A0AA38ZTV5-F1
#
_cell.length_a   1.000
_cell.length_b   1.000
_cell.length_c   1.000
_cell.angle_alpha   90.00
_cell.angle_beta   90.00
_cell.angle_gamma   90.00
#
_symmetry.space_group_name_H-M   'P 1'
#
loop_
_entity.id
_entity.type
_entity.pdbx_description
1 polymer ?
#
loop_
_entity_poly.entity_id
_entity_poly.type
_entity_poly.pdbx_seq_one_letter_code
_entity_poly.pdbx_strand_id
1 'polypeptide(L)'
;MRMDELEDAKETPEEMASNFTCAMFETPQAVLKGARHMAAVEISCEPCVRKHVRSIYMDNAVVSTSPTPDGNVVIDAFHQFAGVKWLREKPVTKFEDAQWLLIQKAEEEKLLQVTIKLPEHVLNKLISDSNDYYLSDGVSKSAQLWNEQRKLILQDAIFGFLLPSMEKEARSLLTSRAKNWLLLEYGKVLWNKVSVAPYQRKENDVSSDDEAALRVMACCWGPGKPATSFVMLDSSGEVLDVLYTGSLTLRSQNVNDQQRKKNDQQRVLKFMTDHQPHVVVLGAVNLSCNKLKDDIYEIIFKMVEENPRDVGHEMDGISVVYGDESLPHLYENTRISADQLPGQSGIVKRAVALGRYLQNPLAMVSTLCGPGREILSWKLCSLEDFITPDEKYGMIEQVMVDATNQVGLDINLAASHEWLFSPLQFISGLGPRKAASLQRSLVRAGTISTRRDFVVLHGLGKKVFLNAAGFLRVRRSGLAAASSQIIDLLDDTRIHPESYGLAQELAKDVYRADVEDDANDDDDDALEMAIEHVRDRPNRLKALDVDQYAKDKKLENKRETLYAIKMELIQGFQDWRRQYEEPTQDEEFYMVTGETEDTLAEGRIVQATVRKVQAQRAICMLESGLTGMLAKEDYSDDWRDISDLSDSMHEGDMLTCKIKTIQKNRFQVFLVCKESEMRSNRYQNAPNLDPYYREDRSSLQSEQEKARKEKELAKKHFKPRMIVHPRFQNITADEAMEFLSDKDPGESIIRPSSRGPSFLTLTLKVYDGVYAHKDIVEGGKEHKDITSLLRIGKTLKIGEDTFEDLDEVMDRYVDPLVTHLKAMLSYRKFRRGTKAEVDEQLRIEKSEYPMRIVYCFGISHEHPGTFILTYIRSSNPHHEYVGLYPKGFKFRKRMFEDIDRLVAYFQRHIDDPLHESAPSIRSVAAMVPMRSPATGGSSGASVGSGWGGSANSSEGGWRGQSSDRDRSSTPGSRTGRNDYRNGGGRDGHPSGLPRPYGGRGRGRGSYGSNRGYGANNERQDSGYGTPKWDSGSKDGEDGWNSFPGAKVQNSPGKESFPGSWGAGGSGTGGSSWGGGGSGGGGGGGGSDSGGWGQGSSGGGGGGGGGGSWNGAGANDAGTETGNSGWGSGPKRSVAGTSW
;
A
#
# COMPACT_ATOMS: atom_id res chain seq x y z
N MET A 1 4.69 48.67 -20.01
CA MET A 1 5.35 49.90 -19.51
C MET A 1 6.60 49.46 -18.75
N ARG A 2 7.80 49.87 -19.16
CA ARG A 2 8.84 50.20 -18.16
C ARG A 2 8.34 51.49 -17.49
N MET A 3 8.21 51.52 -16.17
CA MET A 3 7.74 52.74 -15.46
C MET A 3 8.89 53.55 -14.87
N ASP A 4 9.97 52.89 -14.47
CA ASP A 4 11.24 53.51 -14.08
C ASP A 4 12.37 52.91 -14.92
N GLU A 5 13.37 53.72 -15.27
CA GLU A 5 14.63 53.23 -15.84
C GLU A 5 15.62 52.92 -14.71
N LEU A 6 16.40 51.85 -14.84
CA LEU A 6 17.34 51.42 -13.81
C LEU A 6 18.56 52.36 -13.77
N GLU A 7 18.59 53.28 -12.80
CA GLU A 7 19.76 54.14 -12.57
C GLU A 7 21.00 53.30 -12.23
N ASP A 8 22.06 53.43 -13.03
CA ASP A 8 23.36 52.80 -12.79
C ASP A 8 24.26 53.69 -11.93
N ALA A 9 24.83 53.12 -10.87
CA ALA A 9 25.83 53.79 -10.05
C ALA A 9 27.10 54.12 -10.86
N LYS A 10 27.64 55.32 -10.65
CA LYS A 10 28.88 55.79 -11.29
C LYS A 10 30.12 55.02 -10.81
N GLU A 11 30.07 54.55 -9.56
CA GLU A 11 31.07 53.66 -8.94
C GLU A 11 30.80 52.20 -9.35
N THR A 12 31.87 51.42 -9.53
CA THR A 12 31.77 50.00 -9.86
C THR A 12 31.32 49.16 -8.67
N PRO A 13 30.80 47.92 -8.88
CA PRO A 13 30.34 47.06 -7.78
C PRO A 13 31.41 46.78 -6.71
N GLU A 14 32.67 46.60 -7.10
CA GLU A 14 33.76 46.29 -6.14
C GLU A 14 34.20 47.52 -5.34
N GLU A 15 34.20 48.71 -5.96
CA GLU A 15 34.45 49.99 -5.27
C GLU A 15 33.35 50.25 -4.23
N MET A 16 32.08 50.18 -4.64
CA MET A 16 30.95 50.38 -3.73
C MET A 16 30.92 49.35 -2.59
N ALA A 17 31.19 48.08 -2.88
CA ALA A 17 31.23 47.02 -1.88
C ALA A 17 32.41 47.13 -0.89
N SER A 18 33.51 47.80 -1.28
CA SER A 18 34.64 48.02 -0.36
C SER A 18 34.24 48.83 0.88
N ASN A 19 33.31 49.79 0.71
CA ASN A 19 32.76 50.63 1.78
C ASN A 19 31.95 49.86 2.84
N PHE A 20 31.57 48.61 2.57
CA PHE A 20 30.76 47.76 3.45
C PHE A 20 31.51 46.51 3.95
N THR A 21 32.84 46.46 3.79
CA THR A 21 33.67 45.40 4.36
C THR A 21 33.66 45.42 5.89
N CYS A 22 33.61 44.24 6.52
CA CYS A 22 33.49 44.10 7.97
C CYS A 22 34.03 42.76 8.48
N ALA A 23 34.03 42.55 9.80
CA ALA A 23 34.55 41.32 10.43
C ALA A 23 33.81 40.01 10.07
N MET A 24 32.68 40.07 9.34
CA MET A 24 32.03 38.89 8.74
C MET A 24 32.10 38.84 7.21
N PHE A 25 32.57 39.91 6.57
CA PHE A 25 32.73 40.05 5.12
C PHE A 25 34.05 40.78 4.84
N GLU A 26 35.16 40.06 4.99
CA GLU A 26 36.53 40.61 4.93
C GLU A 26 36.95 41.12 3.54
N THR A 27 36.22 40.77 2.48
CA THR A 27 36.52 41.18 1.09
C THR A 27 35.30 41.77 0.40
N PRO A 28 35.47 42.72 -0.55
CA PRO A 28 34.37 43.27 -1.34
C PRO A 28 33.58 42.21 -2.10
N GLN A 29 34.24 41.12 -2.52
CA GLN A 29 33.60 39.98 -3.20
C GLN A 29 32.73 39.14 -2.25
N ALA A 30 33.09 39.05 -0.96
CA ALA A 30 32.23 38.44 0.05
C ALA A 30 30.99 39.30 0.33
N VAL A 31 31.16 40.63 0.42
CA VAL A 31 30.07 41.61 0.52
C VAL A 31 29.11 41.48 -0.67
N LEU A 32 29.63 41.53 -1.92
CA LEU A 32 28.83 41.37 -3.14
C LEU A 32 28.09 40.03 -3.19
N LYS A 33 28.71 38.93 -2.74
CA LYS A 33 28.04 37.62 -2.66
C LYS A 33 26.88 37.65 -1.65
N GLY A 34 27.05 38.29 -0.49
CA GLY A 34 25.99 38.46 0.51
C GLY A 34 24.83 39.33 -0.01
N ALA A 35 25.15 40.49 -0.58
CA ALA A 35 24.17 41.42 -1.16
C ALA A 35 23.39 40.78 -2.32
N ARG A 36 24.09 40.06 -3.22
CA ARG A 36 23.47 39.29 -4.31
C ARG A 36 22.47 38.27 -3.78
N HIS A 37 22.84 37.54 -2.73
CA HIS A 37 21.98 36.51 -2.16
C HIS A 37 20.72 37.11 -1.53
N MET A 38 20.83 38.27 -0.87
CA MET A 38 19.66 39.00 -0.36
C MET A 38 18.74 39.47 -1.49
N ALA A 39 19.28 40.12 -2.53
CA ALA A 39 18.51 40.55 -3.70
C ALA A 39 17.84 39.37 -4.43
N ALA A 40 18.51 38.21 -4.49
CA ALA A 40 17.95 36.98 -5.05
C ALA A 40 16.79 36.43 -4.19
N VAL A 41 16.91 36.48 -2.86
CA VAL A 41 15.81 36.16 -1.93
C VAL A 41 14.63 37.10 -2.15
N GLU A 42 14.86 38.42 -2.14
CA GLU A 42 13.82 39.44 -2.32
C GLU A 42 13.03 39.24 -3.63
N ILE A 43 13.73 39.09 -4.77
CA ILE A 43 13.12 38.80 -6.08
C ILE A 43 12.38 37.45 -6.08
N SER A 44 12.91 36.44 -5.38
CA SER A 44 12.24 35.13 -5.26
C SER A 44 10.99 35.16 -4.37
N CYS A 45 10.87 36.15 -3.50
CA CYS A 45 9.72 36.37 -2.61
C CYS A 45 8.63 37.22 -3.25
N GLU A 46 8.96 38.11 -4.19
CA GLU A 46 8.03 39.04 -4.85
C GLU A 46 6.80 38.32 -5.46
N PRO A 47 5.56 38.57 -4.97
CA PRO A 47 4.37 37.86 -5.41
C PRO A 47 4.11 37.91 -6.92
N CYS A 48 4.44 39.01 -7.60
CA CYS A 48 4.25 39.17 -9.04
C CYS A 48 5.17 38.25 -9.83
N VAL A 49 6.47 38.23 -9.48
CA VAL A 49 7.48 37.33 -10.07
C VAL A 49 7.10 35.87 -9.80
N ARG A 50 6.77 35.53 -8.56
CA ARG A 50 6.33 34.17 -8.17
C ARG A 50 5.09 33.73 -8.96
N LYS A 51 4.11 34.60 -9.17
CA LYS A 51 2.90 34.29 -9.95
C LYS A 51 3.21 34.04 -11.43
N HIS A 52 4.06 34.85 -12.05
CA HIS A 52 4.42 34.70 -13.45
C HIS A 52 5.23 33.41 -13.70
N VAL A 53 6.28 33.19 -12.89
CA VAL A 53 7.13 31.99 -12.97
C VAL A 53 6.33 30.71 -12.67
N ARG A 54 5.37 30.77 -11.72
CA ARG A 54 4.46 29.66 -11.45
C ARG A 54 3.66 29.24 -12.68
N SER A 55 3.04 30.18 -13.42
CA SER A 55 2.26 29.82 -14.61
C SER A 55 3.16 29.10 -15.61
N ILE A 56 4.27 29.73 -16.01
CA ILE A 56 5.23 29.17 -16.96
C ILE A 56 5.70 27.77 -16.52
N TYR A 57 5.96 27.57 -15.23
CA TYR A 57 6.34 26.27 -14.69
C TYR A 57 5.19 25.24 -14.74
N MET A 58 4.00 25.55 -14.22
CA MET A 58 2.88 24.60 -14.19
C MET A 58 2.36 24.24 -15.59
N ASP A 59 2.40 25.20 -16.52
CA ASP A 59 1.93 25.04 -17.89
C ASP A 59 2.91 24.22 -18.77
N ASN A 60 4.22 24.27 -18.49
CA ASN A 60 5.26 23.72 -19.37
C ASN A 60 6.22 22.71 -18.71
N ALA A 61 6.20 22.51 -17.39
CA ALA A 61 7.11 21.58 -16.73
C ALA A 61 6.83 20.13 -17.15
N VAL A 62 7.91 19.36 -17.24
CA VAL A 62 7.89 17.96 -17.65
C VAL A 62 8.52 17.07 -16.59
N VAL A 63 7.85 15.95 -16.32
CA VAL A 63 8.31 14.88 -15.45
C VAL A 63 9.07 13.86 -16.30
N SER A 64 10.21 13.38 -15.79
CA SER A 64 10.90 12.20 -16.31
C SER A 64 11.24 11.24 -15.17
N THR A 65 11.22 9.94 -15.46
CA THR A 65 11.68 8.88 -14.57
C THR A 65 12.85 8.12 -15.19
N SER A 66 13.75 7.64 -14.34
CA SER A 66 14.83 6.72 -14.72
C SER A 66 15.10 5.73 -13.59
N PRO A 67 15.28 4.43 -13.88
CA PRO A 67 15.51 3.44 -12.84
C PRO A 67 16.89 3.59 -12.19
N THR A 68 16.95 3.31 -10.89
CA THR A 68 18.21 3.12 -10.17
C THR A 68 18.80 1.75 -10.51
N PRO A 69 20.07 1.44 -10.16
CA PRO A 69 20.64 0.11 -10.39
C PRO A 69 19.79 -1.02 -9.78
N ASP A 70 19.22 -0.79 -8.60
CA ASP A 70 18.34 -1.76 -7.92
C ASP A 70 16.97 -1.84 -8.59
N GLY A 71 16.36 -0.69 -8.93
CA GLY A 71 15.09 -0.67 -9.69
C GLY A 71 15.18 -1.25 -11.09
N ASN A 72 16.38 -1.28 -11.69
CA ASN A 72 16.61 -1.99 -12.94
C ASN A 72 16.50 -3.52 -12.81
N VAL A 73 16.82 -4.06 -11.63
CA VAL A 73 16.75 -5.50 -11.31
C VAL A 73 15.39 -5.89 -10.72
N VAL A 74 14.81 -5.05 -9.86
CA VAL A 74 13.55 -5.35 -9.14
C VAL A 74 12.31 -5.10 -9.99
N ILE A 75 12.28 -4.02 -10.78
CA ILE A 75 11.11 -3.70 -11.62
C ILE A 75 11.20 -4.52 -12.92
N ASP A 76 10.61 -5.71 -12.91
CA ASP A 76 10.40 -6.52 -14.11
C ASP A 76 9.21 -6.00 -14.96
N ALA A 77 8.70 -6.82 -15.89
CA ALA A 77 7.58 -6.46 -16.76
C ALA A 77 6.18 -6.59 -16.10
N PHE A 78 6.07 -7.23 -14.93
CA PHE A 78 4.82 -7.49 -14.22
C PHE A 78 4.74 -6.75 -12.87
N HIS A 79 5.82 -6.08 -12.45
CA HIS A 79 5.87 -5.24 -11.26
C HIS A 79 4.94 -4.02 -11.37
N GLN A 80 4.33 -3.61 -10.24
CA GLN A 80 3.46 -2.41 -10.10
C GLN A 80 4.06 -1.08 -10.63
N PHE A 81 5.35 -1.03 -10.94
CA PHE A 81 6.06 0.15 -11.45
C PHE A 81 6.55 0.01 -12.90
N ALA A 82 6.28 -1.10 -13.58
CA ALA A 82 6.77 -1.38 -14.93
C ALA A 82 6.40 -0.24 -15.90
N GLY A 83 5.13 0.13 -15.99
CA GLY A 83 4.62 1.19 -16.86
C GLY A 83 5.12 2.62 -16.54
N VAL A 84 5.76 2.84 -15.38
CA VAL A 84 6.32 4.15 -15.00
C VAL A 84 7.85 4.19 -14.98
N LYS A 85 8.53 3.08 -15.33
CA LYS A 85 9.99 2.92 -15.20
C LYS A 85 10.82 3.85 -16.09
N TRP A 86 10.33 4.19 -17.28
CA TRP A 86 11.07 4.98 -18.29
C TRP A 86 10.20 6.07 -18.95
N LEU A 87 9.54 6.92 -18.17
CA LEU A 87 8.80 8.07 -18.69
C LEU A 87 9.77 9.19 -19.06
N ARG A 88 9.68 9.71 -20.28
CA ARG A 88 10.53 10.79 -20.80
C ARG A 88 9.71 12.03 -21.13
N GLU A 89 9.93 13.08 -20.34
CA GLU A 89 9.40 14.42 -20.54
C GLU A 89 7.85 14.50 -20.68
N LYS A 90 7.13 13.75 -19.83
CA LYS A 90 5.66 13.81 -19.74
C LYS A 90 5.23 15.12 -19.08
N PRO A 91 4.38 15.97 -19.71
CA PRO A 91 3.94 17.24 -19.11
C PRO A 91 3.19 17.05 -17.80
N VAL A 92 3.36 17.97 -16.85
CA VAL A 92 2.62 18.01 -15.57
C VAL A 92 1.10 18.03 -15.80
N THR A 93 0.64 18.65 -16.89
CA THR A 93 -0.77 18.70 -17.32
C THR A 93 -1.32 17.39 -17.88
N LYS A 94 -0.48 16.35 -18.07
CA LYS A 94 -0.86 15.03 -18.59
C LYS A 94 -0.91 13.92 -17.54
N PHE A 95 -0.79 14.28 -16.26
CA PHE A 95 -1.11 13.40 -15.14
C PHE A 95 -2.57 13.63 -14.72
N GLU A 96 -3.45 12.82 -15.29
CA GLU A 96 -4.90 12.86 -15.10
C GLU A 96 -5.38 11.69 -14.21
N ASP A 97 -4.47 10.84 -13.74
CA ASP A 97 -4.68 9.52 -13.14
C ASP A 97 -3.82 9.26 -11.89
N ALA A 98 -3.88 8.05 -11.32
CA ALA A 98 -3.06 7.61 -10.19
C ALA A 98 -1.57 7.36 -10.52
N GLN A 99 -1.12 7.53 -11.78
CA GLN A 99 0.25 7.19 -12.20
C GLN A 99 1.32 7.92 -11.38
N TRP A 100 1.05 9.16 -10.98
CA TRP A 100 1.96 9.93 -10.12
C TRP A 100 2.18 9.32 -8.73
N LEU A 101 1.19 8.63 -8.16
CA LEU A 101 1.34 7.96 -6.86
C LEU A 101 2.30 6.76 -6.96
N LEU A 102 2.23 6.00 -8.07
CA LEU A 102 3.18 4.93 -8.36
C LEU A 102 4.61 5.47 -8.53
N ILE A 103 4.76 6.61 -9.22
CA ILE A 103 6.06 7.30 -9.37
C ILE A 103 6.60 7.73 -8.00
N GLN A 104 5.77 8.35 -7.15
CA GLN A 104 6.17 8.79 -5.81
C GLN A 104 6.60 7.61 -4.93
N LYS A 105 5.83 6.51 -4.88
CA LYS A 105 6.19 5.31 -4.11
C LYS A 105 7.47 4.65 -4.62
N ALA A 106 7.69 4.60 -5.93
CA ALA A 106 8.92 4.07 -6.50
C ALA A 106 10.16 4.95 -6.25
N GLU A 107 9.97 6.26 -6.03
CA GLU A 107 11.01 7.19 -5.55
C GLU A 107 11.30 7.00 -4.05
N GLU A 108 10.26 6.83 -3.23
CA GLU A 108 10.36 6.53 -1.80
C GLU A 108 11.03 5.17 -1.53
N GLU A 109 10.71 4.15 -2.32
CA GLU A 109 11.38 2.82 -2.35
C GLU A 109 12.78 2.86 -3.01
N LYS A 110 13.20 4.02 -3.57
CA LYS A 110 14.50 4.25 -4.25
C LYS A 110 14.75 3.38 -5.49
N LEU A 111 13.68 2.86 -6.10
CA LEU A 111 13.76 2.09 -7.34
C LEU A 111 13.79 3.00 -8.58
N LEU A 112 13.17 4.19 -8.51
CA LEU A 112 13.23 5.22 -9.55
C LEU A 112 13.83 6.51 -9.02
N GLN A 113 14.55 7.22 -9.89
CA GLN A 113 14.85 8.64 -9.75
C GLN A 113 13.84 9.44 -10.57
N VAL A 114 13.28 10.51 -9.98
CA VAL A 114 12.28 11.37 -10.61
C VAL A 114 12.84 12.77 -10.75
N THR A 115 12.63 13.40 -11.91
CA THR A 115 13.01 14.80 -12.16
C THR A 115 11.84 15.57 -12.75
N ILE A 116 11.46 16.70 -12.13
CA ILE A 116 10.56 17.67 -12.76
C ILE A 116 11.40 18.87 -13.18
N LYS A 117 11.38 19.21 -14.48
CA LYS A 117 12.15 20.34 -15.03
C LYS A 117 11.32 21.14 -16.03
N LEU A 118 11.72 22.39 -16.27
CA LEU A 118 11.32 23.10 -17.48
C LEU A 118 12.11 22.56 -18.68
N PRO A 119 11.50 22.40 -19.87
CA PRO A 119 12.23 22.19 -21.12
C PRO A 119 13.20 23.34 -21.39
N GLU A 120 14.39 23.03 -21.92
CA GLU A 120 15.49 23.99 -22.05
C GLU A 120 15.11 25.25 -22.85
N HIS A 121 14.29 25.11 -23.89
CA HIS A 121 13.82 26.25 -24.69
C HIS A 121 12.91 27.20 -23.88
N VAL A 122 12.07 26.69 -22.98
CA VAL A 122 11.21 27.49 -22.10
C VAL A 122 12.04 28.16 -21.02
N LEU A 123 12.99 27.43 -20.42
CA LEU A 123 13.89 27.96 -19.40
C LEU A 123 14.80 29.08 -19.96
N ASN A 124 15.39 28.87 -21.14
CA ASN A 124 16.21 29.88 -21.82
C ASN A 124 15.39 31.11 -22.20
N LYS A 125 14.12 30.94 -22.63
CA LYS A 125 13.21 32.08 -22.85
C LYS A 125 12.92 32.82 -21.55
N LEU A 126 12.54 32.12 -20.47
CA LEU A 126 12.27 32.74 -19.17
C LEU A 126 13.48 33.55 -18.67
N ILE A 127 14.69 33.04 -18.88
CA ILE A 127 15.94 33.76 -18.54
C ILE A 127 16.13 34.98 -19.46
N SER A 128 15.85 34.89 -20.77
CA SER A 128 15.90 36.04 -21.68
C SER A 128 14.91 37.13 -21.28
N ASP A 129 13.62 36.77 -21.16
CA ASP A 129 12.54 37.67 -20.77
C ASP A 129 12.87 38.35 -19.41
N SER A 130 13.46 37.61 -18.45
CA SER A 130 13.89 38.17 -17.15
C SER A 130 15.07 39.14 -17.26
N ASN A 131 16.01 38.93 -18.19
CA ASN A 131 17.12 39.86 -18.42
C ASN A 131 16.61 41.17 -19.04
N ASP A 132 15.71 41.10 -20.01
CA ASP A 132 15.21 42.28 -20.75
C ASP A 132 14.43 43.27 -19.86
N TYR A 133 13.89 42.79 -18.72
CA TYR A 133 13.21 43.61 -17.70
C TYR A 133 14.10 44.05 -16.53
N TYR A 134 15.21 43.36 -16.24
CA TYR A 134 16.02 43.60 -15.02
C TYR A 134 17.45 44.10 -15.29
N LEU A 135 17.90 44.14 -16.55
CA LEU A 135 19.16 44.78 -16.94
C LEU A 135 18.95 46.24 -17.35
N SER A 136 19.98 47.06 -17.10
CA SER A 136 20.04 48.43 -17.62
C SER A 136 20.52 48.42 -19.08
N ASP A 137 19.96 49.31 -19.90
CA ASP A 137 20.42 49.58 -21.27
C ASP A 137 21.75 50.37 -21.29
N GLY A 138 22.30 50.73 -20.12
CA GLY A 138 23.51 51.52 -19.93
C GLY A 138 24.77 50.89 -20.53
N VAL A 139 25.39 51.61 -21.48
CA VAL A 139 26.61 51.16 -22.20
C VAL A 139 27.94 51.47 -21.46
N SER A 140 27.90 52.02 -20.25
CA SER A 140 29.11 52.38 -19.50
C SER A 140 29.82 51.16 -18.89
N LYS A 141 31.14 51.26 -18.62
CA LYS A 141 31.88 50.17 -17.96
C LYS A 141 31.31 49.83 -16.58
N SER A 142 30.82 50.82 -15.82
CA SER A 142 30.16 50.55 -14.53
C SER A 142 28.84 49.80 -14.74
N ALA A 143 27.99 50.28 -15.65
CA ALA A 143 26.71 49.64 -15.98
C ALA A 143 26.88 48.19 -16.46
N GLN A 144 27.93 47.89 -17.25
CA GLN A 144 28.26 46.52 -17.65
C GLN A 144 28.61 45.62 -16.45
N LEU A 145 29.45 46.09 -15.52
CA LEU A 145 29.80 45.34 -14.30
C LEU A 145 28.61 45.17 -13.35
N TRP A 146 27.74 46.17 -13.22
CA TRP A 146 26.48 46.06 -12.49
C TRP A 146 25.51 45.07 -13.16
N ASN A 147 25.41 45.08 -14.50
CA ASN A 147 24.64 44.10 -15.27
C ASN A 147 25.18 42.67 -15.14
N GLU A 148 26.49 42.46 -14.96
CA GLU A 148 27.04 41.14 -14.60
C GLU A 148 26.57 40.68 -13.22
N GLN A 149 26.56 41.56 -12.21
CA GLN A 149 26.00 41.21 -10.90
C GLN A 149 24.49 40.96 -10.97
N ARG A 150 23.72 41.76 -11.73
CA ARG A 150 22.28 41.55 -11.96
C ARG A 150 21.98 40.21 -12.63
N LYS A 151 22.78 39.78 -13.62
CA LYS A 151 22.69 38.43 -14.22
C LYS A 151 22.91 37.33 -13.18
N LEU A 152 23.89 37.49 -12.30
CA LEU A 152 24.17 36.54 -11.22
C LEU A 152 23.07 36.55 -10.14
N ILE A 153 22.43 37.69 -9.85
CA ILE A 153 21.24 37.80 -8.99
C ILE A 153 20.09 36.98 -9.61
N LEU A 154 19.77 37.18 -10.89
CA LEU A 154 18.72 36.43 -11.58
C LEU A 154 19.01 34.92 -11.60
N GLN A 155 20.26 34.50 -11.81
CA GLN A 155 20.62 33.08 -11.76
C GLN A 155 20.41 32.47 -10.37
N ASP A 156 20.84 33.14 -9.30
CA ASP A 156 20.63 32.65 -7.91
C ASP A 156 19.13 32.64 -7.56
N ALA A 157 18.36 33.67 -7.98
CA ALA A 157 16.91 33.74 -7.79
C ALA A 157 16.16 32.62 -8.52
N ILE A 158 16.47 32.39 -9.80
CA ILE A 158 15.80 31.38 -10.63
C ILE A 158 16.17 29.97 -10.19
N PHE A 159 17.47 29.63 -10.13
CA PHE A 159 17.92 28.26 -9.87
C PHE A 159 18.00 27.89 -8.39
N GLY A 160 18.33 28.85 -7.50
CA GLY A 160 18.46 28.60 -6.07
C GLY A 160 17.11 28.62 -5.32
N PHE A 161 16.16 29.45 -5.73
CA PHE A 161 14.93 29.69 -4.98
C PHE A 161 13.65 29.38 -5.76
N LEU A 162 13.46 29.97 -6.95
CA LEU A 162 12.20 29.88 -7.68
C LEU A 162 11.94 28.48 -8.22
N LEU A 163 12.84 27.90 -9.01
CA LEU A 163 12.63 26.56 -9.58
C LEU A 163 12.49 25.47 -8.50
N PRO A 164 13.31 25.41 -7.42
CA PRO A 164 13.09 24.45 -6.33
C PRO A 164 11.79 24.70 -5.54
N SER A 165 11.27 25.94 -5.51
CA SER A 165 9.95 26.23 -4.95
C SER A 165 8.82 25.76 -5.87
N MET A 166 8.96 25.91 -7.19
CA MET A 166 7.93 25.49 -8.15
C MET A 166 7.91 23.97 -8.34
N GLU A 167 9.06 23.27 -8.26
CA GLU A 167 9.08 21.80 -8.22
C GLU A 167 8.28 21.27 -7.03
N LYS A 168 8.52 21.80 -5.82
CA LYS A 168 7.78 21.39 -4.61
C LYS A 168 6.29 21.65 -4.73
N GLU A 169 5.91 22.78 -5.29
CA GLU A 169 4.50 23.11 -5.52
C GLU A 169 3.87 22.18 -6.58
N ALA A 170 4.58 21.87 -7.66
CA ALA A 170 4.14 20.96 -8.71
C ALA A 170 4.01 19.50 -8.21
N ARG A 171 4.99 19.01 -7.43
CA ARG A 171 4.91 17.71 -6.74
C ARG A 171 3.67 17.64 -5.83
N SER A 172 3.42 18.69 -5.02
CA SER A 172 2.24 18.78 -4.17
C SER A 172 0.91 18.83 -4.97
N LEU A 173 0.89 19.55 -6.09
CA LEU A 173 -0.26 19.63 -6.99
C LEU A 173 -0.57 18.28 -7.63
N LEU A 174 0.46 17.57 -8.11
CA LEU A 174 0.36 16.24 -8.69
C LEU A 174 -0.14 15.21 -7.67
N THR A 175 0.43 15.18 -6.45
CA THR A 175 -0.04 14.28 -5.38
C THR A 175 -1.49 14.57 -5.00
N SER A 176 -1.91 15.84 -4.92
CA SER A 176 -3.31 16.20 -4.67
C SER A 176 -4.25 15.78 -5.81
N ARG A 177 -3.88 16.03 -7.08
CA ARG A 177 -4.67 15.62 -8.25
C ARG A 177 -4.84 14.10 -8.32
N ALA A 178 -3.75 13.35 -8.18
CA ALA A 178 -3.76 11.89 -8.25
C ALA A 178 -4.50 11.24 -7.08
N LYS A 179 -4.40 11.81 -5.85
CA LYS A 179 -5.25 11.41 -4.72
C LYS A 179 -6.73 11.66 -4.97
N ASN A 180 -7.08 12.84 -5.49
CA ASN A 180 -8.48 13.17 -5.79
C ASN A 180 -9.06 12.26 -6.87
N TRP A 181 -8.29 11.92 -7.91
CA TRP A 181 -8.68 10.94 -8.92
C TRP A 181 -8.91 9.55 -8.30
N LEU A 182 -7.96 9.08 -7.49
CA LEU A 182 -8.06 7.77 -6.85
C LEU A 182 -9.23 7.68 -5.84
N LEU A 183 -9.53 8.78 -5.14
CA LEU A 183 -10.72 8.90 -4.30
C LEU A 183 -12.02 8.79 -5.13
N LEU A 184 -12.08 9.42 -6.31
CA LEU A 184 -13.26 9.32 -7.19
C LEU A 184 -13.42 7.92 -7.76
N GLU A 185 -12.34 7.24 -8.15
CA GLU A 185 -12.41 5.86 -8.65
C GLU A 185 -12.78 4.88 -7.52
N TYR A 186 -12.25 5.06 -6.30
CA TYR A 186 -12.68 4.32 -5.10
C TYR A 186 -14.16 4.54 -4.79
N GLY A 187 -14.64 5.79 -4.85
CA GLY A 187 -16.06 6.14 -4.67
C GLY A 187 -16.96 5.51 -5.74
N LYS A 188 -16.49 5.45 -6.99
CA LYS A 188 -17.16 4.78 -8.12
C LYS A 188 -17.23 3.26 -7.96
N VAL A 189 -16.19 2.60 -7.45
CA VAL A 189 -16.23 1.17 -7.12
C VAL A 189 -17.21 0.90 -5.98
N LEU A 190 -17.22 1.75 -4.93
CA LEU A 190 -18.20 1.66 -3.85
C LEU A 190 -19.64 1.87 -4.36
N TRP A 191 -19.87 2.90 -5.17
CA TRP A 191 -21.16 3.18 -5.81
C TRP A 191 -21.66 1.99 -6.62
N ASN A 192 -20.78 1.37 -7.43
CA ASN A 192 -21.13 0.18 -8.22
C ASN A 192 -21.47 -1.06 -7.39
N LYS A 193 -21.08 -1.12 -6.10
CA LYS A 193 -21.48 -2.18 -5.16
C LYS A 193 -22.72 -1.81 -4.32
N VAL A 194 -22.91 -0.52 -4.01
CA VAL A 194 -24.00 -0.01 -3.14
C VAL A 194 -25.29 0.27 -3.93
N SER A 195 -25.18 0.92 -5.08
CA SER A 195 -26.30 1.40 -5.91
C SER A 195 -26.81 0.33 -6.88
N VAL A 196 -26.88 -0.91 -6.38
CA VAL A 196 -27.49 -2.07 -7.04
C VAL A 196 -28.83 -2.39 -6.36
N ALA A 197 -29.85 -2.68 -7.16
CA ALA A 197 -31.20 -3.03 -6.71
C ALA A 197 -31.21 -4.43 -6.05
N PRO A 198 -32.29 -4.80 -5.31
CA PRO A 198 -32.52 -6.17 -4.86
C PRO A 198 -32.50 -7.16 -6.04
N TYR A 199 -32.13 -8.41 -5.81
CA TYR A 199 -32.23 -9.45 -6.83
C TYR A 199 -33.68 -9.64 -7.31
N GLN A 200 -33.89 -9.54 -8.62
CA GLN A 200 -35.17 -9.82 -9.27
C GLN A 200 -35.05 -11.08 -10.16
N ARG A 201 -36.15 -11.82 -10.28
CA ARG A 201 -36.21 -13.02 -11.15
C ARG A 201 -36.31 -12.63 -12.62
N LYS A 202 -35.85 -13.53 -13.49
CA LYS A 202 -35.69 -13.31 -14.94
C LYS A 202 -36.97 -13.55 -15.78
N GLU A 203 -38.14 -13.65 -15.17
CA GLU A 203 -39.41 -13.87 -15.88
C GLU A 203 -40.24 -12.59 -15.95
N ASN A 204 -40.59 -12.18 -17.17
CA ASN A 204 -41.42 -11.02 -17.44
C ASN A 204 -42.90 -11.44 -17.52
N ASP A 205 -43.68 -11.20 -16.46
CA ASP A 205 -45.12 -10.86 -16.54
C ASP A 205 -45.78 -10.59 -15.17
N VAL A 206 -45.03 -10.51 -14.07
CA VAL A 206 -45.59 -10.10 -12.77
C VAL A 206 -46.01 -8.63 -12.83
N SER A 207 -47.31 -8.37 -12.63
CA SER A 207 -47.88 -7.02 -12.46
C SER A 207 -47.22 -6.28 -11.29
N SER A 208 -47.08 -4.96 -11.39
CA SER A 208 -46.26 -4.10 -10.53
C SER A 208 -46.52 -4.16 -9.02
N ASP A 209 -47.61 -4.80 -8.61
CA ASP A 209 -48.23 -4.62 -7.31
C ASP A 209 -47.88 -5.77 -6.34
N ASP A 210 -47.46 -6.92 -6.88
CA ASP A 210 -46.85 -8.02 -6.10
C ASP A 210 -45.31 -7.89 -6.13
N GLU A 211 -44.77 -7.10 -5.19
CA GLU A 211 -43.33 -7.00 -4.87
C GLU A 211 -42.85 -8.35 -4.28
N ALA A 212 -42.67 -9.35 -5.15
CA ALA A 212 -42.55 -10.77 -4.79
C ALA A 212 -41.48 -11.01 -3.70
N ALA A 213 -41.95 -11.52 -2.56
CA ALA A 213 -41.23 -11.54 -1.29
C ALA A 213 -39.97 -12.43 -1.33
N LEU A 214 -38.81 -11.86 -1.70
CA LEU A 214 -37.57 -12.58 -2.00
C LEU A 214 -36.94 -13.31 -0.80
N ARG A 215 -37.46 -14.51 -0.51
CA ARG A 215 -36.82 -15.56 0.32
C ARG A 215 -35.50 -16.02 -0.31
N VAL A 216 -34.38 -15.93 0.41
CA VAL A 216 -33.02 -16.24 -0.09
C VAL A 216 -32.37 -17.38 0.71
N MET A 217 -31.79 -18.36 0.03
CA MET A 217 -30.98 -19.40 0.66
C MET A 217 -29.49 -19.09 0.48
N ALA A 218 -28.81 -18.72 1.56
CA ALA A 218 -27.38 -18.42 1.54
C ALA A 218 -26.55 -19.66 1.94
N CYS A 219 -25.45 -19.90 1.24
CA CYS A 219 -24.52 -21.00 1.50
C CYS A 219 -23.09 -20.46 1.62
N CYS A 220 -22.44 -20.70 2.74
CA CYS A 220 -21.03 -20.38 2.96
C CYS A 220 -20.19 -21.64 3.21
N TRP A 221 -18.96 -21.62 2.71
CA TRP A 221 -17.94 -22.64 2.99
C TRP A 221 -16.92 -22.08 3.99
N GLY A 222 -16.61 -22.83 5.04
CA GLY A 222 -15.69 -22.39 6.09
C GLY A 222 -14.83 -23.51 6.68
N PRO A 223 -13.76 -23.16 7.41
CA PRO A 223 -12.80 -24.13 7.99
C PRO A 223 -13.36 -24.91 9.20
N GLY A 224 -14.67 -24.82 9.46
CA GLY A 224 -15.33 -25.45 10.60
C GLY A 224 -15.57 -26.95 10.42
N LYS A 225 -16.10 -27.56 11.49
CA LYS A 225 -16.78 -28.86 11.41
C LYS A 225 -18.20 -28.67 11.96
N PRO A 226 -19.24 -28.70 11.12
CA PRO A 226 -19.23 -28.91 9.67
C PRO A 226 -18.62 -27.76 8.85
N ALA A 227 -18.22 -28.06 7.60
CA ALA A 227 -17.53 -27.11 6.71
C ALA A 227 -18.47 -26.31 5.79
N THR A 228 -19.71 -26.76 5.61
CA THR A 228 -20.72 -26.10 4.76
C THR A 228 -21.96 -25.79 5.59
N SER A 229 -22.37 -24.52 5.57
CA SER A 229 -23.56 -24.05 6.31
C SER A 229 -24.51 -23.35 5.35
N PHE A 230 -25.75 -23.81 5.34
CA PHE A 230 -26.87 -23.19 4.63
C PHE A 230 -27.72 -22.41 5.64
N VAL A 231 -28.16 -21.22 5.27
CA VAL A 231 -29.04 -20.36 6.05
C VAL A 231 -30.20 -19.93 5.17
N MET A 232 -31.42 -20.07 5.69
CA MET A 232 -32.62 -19.61 5.01
C MET A 232 -33.03 -18.24 5.55
N LEU A 233 -33.22 -17.27 4.66
CA LEU A 233 -33.72 -15.94 4.97
C LEU A 233 -35.14 -15.73 4.42
N ASP A 234 -35.98 -15.06 5.20
CA ASP A 234 -37.24 -14.50 4.70
C ASP A 234 -36.99 -13.27 3.81
N SER A 235 -38.07 -12.69 3.27
CA SER A 235 -38.01 -11.48 2.43
C SER A 235 -37.55 -10.21 3.14
N SER A 236 -37.57 -10.19 4.48
CA SER A 236 -37.08 -9.08 5.31
C SER A 236 -35.64 -9.31 5.78
N GLY A 237 -35.02 -10.41 5.35
CA GLY A 237 -33.66 -10.81 5.69
C GLY A 237 -33.51 -11.42 7.08
N GLU A 238 -34.58 -11.83 7.75
CA GLU A 238 -34.49 -12.53 9.04
C GLU A 238 -34.30 -14.04 8.86
N VAL A 239 -33.65 -14.67 9.85
CA VAL A 239 -33.25 -16.08 9.78
C VAL A 239 -34.43 -16.99 10.09
N LEU A 240 -34.87 -17.75 9.10
CA LEU A 240 -35.91 -18.77 9.26
C LEU A 240 -35.32 -20.07 9.84
N ASP A 241 -34.23 -20.57 9.26
CA ASP A 241 -33.63 -21.87 9.63
C ASP A 241 -32.16 -21.97 9.19
N VAL A 242 -31.41 -22.92 9.78
CA VAL A 242 -29.97 -23.12 9.56
C VAL A 242 -29.63 -24.60 9.41
N LEU A 243 -29.24 -25.00 8.19
CA LEU A 243 -28.83 -26.37 7.88
C LEU A 243 -27.29 -26.51 7.81
N TYR A 244 -26.76 -27.24 8.77
CA TYR A 244 -25.35 -27.61 8.86
C TYR A 244 -25.04 -28.94 8.13
N THR A 245 -24.11 -28.93 7.16
CA THR A 245 -23.69 -30.12 6.37
C THR A 245 -22.17 -30.33 6.39
N GLY A 246 -21.74 -31.55 6.73
CA GLY A 246 -20.32 -31.88 6.91
C GLY A 246 -19.73 -32.76 5.81
N SER A 247 -20.58 -33.33 4.97
CA SER A 247 -20.25 -34.45 4.09
C SER A 247 -20.46 -34.15 2.61
N LEU A 248 -21.18 -33.07 2.28
CA LEU A 248 -21.57 -32.72 0.92
C LEU A 248 -20.36 -32.54 0.00
N THR A 249 -19.33 -31.85 0.47
CA THR A 249 -18.07 -31.60 -0.25
C THR A 249 -17.08 -32.79 -0.25
N LEU A 250 -17.42 -33.94 0.37
CA LEU A 250 -16.57 -35.13 0.30
C LEU A 250 -16.50 -35.67 -1.14
N ARG A 251 -15.30 -36.10 -1.54
CA ARG A 251 -14.99 -36.73 -2.84
C ARG A 251 -14.25 -38.06 -2.68
N SER A 252 -14.40 -38.68 -1.50
CA SER A 252 -13.86 -39.98 -1.15
C SER A 252 -14.58 -41.11 -1.91
N GLN A 253 -13.84 -42.16 -2.28
CA GLN A 253 -14.41 -43.38 -2.87
C GLN A 253 -14.93 -44.37 -1.81
N ASN A 254 -14.75 -44.09 -0.52
CA ASN A 254 -15.26 -44.94 0.56
C ASN A 254 -16.80 -44.94 0.56
N VAL A 255 -17.42 -46.14 0.60
CA VAL A 255 -18.88 -46.30 0.65
C VAL A 255 -19.52 -45.53 1.81
N ASN A 256 -18.88 -45.49 2.97
CA ASN A 256 -19.35 -44.72 4.13
C ASN A 256 -19.38 -43.20 3.88
N ASP A 257 -18.41 -42.66 3.13
CA ASP A 257 -18.33 -41.23 2.83
C ASP A 257 -19.32 -40.86 1.71
N GLN A 258 -19.53 -41.76 0.74
CA GLN A 258 -20.59 -41.64 -0.28
C GLN A 258 -22.00 -41.65 0.34
N GLN A 259 -22.26 -42.57 1.29
CA GLN A 259 -23.53 -42.61 2.01
C GLN A 259 -23.73 -41.34 2.85
N ARG A 260 -22.68 -40.81 3.49
CA ARG A 260 -22.73 -39.53 4.19
C ARG A 260 -23.02 -38.36 3.25
N LYS A 261 -22.41 -38.29 2.06
CA LYS A 261 -22.76 -37.30 1.02
C LYS A 261 -24.25 -37.41 0.68
N LYS A 262 -24.75 -38.62 0.38
CA LYS A 262 -26.16 -38.85 0.02
C LYS A 262 -27.12 -38.42 1.13
N ASN A 263 -26.80 -38.72 2.40
CA ASN A 263 -27.58 -38.29 3.54
C ASN A 263 -27.62 -36.75 3.66
N ASP A 264 -26.49 -36.05 3.48
CA ASP A 264 -26.47 -34.58 3.49
C ASP A 264 -27.19 -33.98 2.27
N GLN A 265 -27.09 -34.59 1.08
CA GLN A 265 -27.89 -34.20 -0.10
C GLN A 265 -29.40 -34.30 0.18
N GLN A 266 -29.87 -35.39 0.80
CA GLN A 266 -31.29 -35.55 1.17
C GLN A 266 -31.74 -34.54 2.24
N ARG A 267 -30.85 -34.13 3.15
CA ARG A 267 -31.15 -33.05 4.13
C ARG A 267 -31.28 -31.69 3.46
N VAL A 268 -30.41 -31.36 2.49
CA VAL A 268 -30.50 -30.12 1.71
C VAL A 268 -31.73 -30.12 0.81
N LEU A 269 -32.01 -31.24 0.12
CA LEU A 269 -33.23 -31.43 -0.67
C LEU A 269 -34.48 -31.09 0.15
N LYS A 270 -34.65 -31.75 1.31
CA LYS A 270 -35.79 -31.47 2.21
C LYS A 270 -35.83 -30.00 2.64
N PHE A 271 -34.70 -29.40 3.02
CA PHE A 271 -34.64 -28.00 3.44
C PHE A 271 -35.06 -27.03 2.32
N MET A 272 -34.76 -27.35 1.05
CA MET A 272 -35.25 -26.56 -0.09
C MET A 272 -36.74 -26.75 -0.34
N THR A 273 -37.28 -27.97 -0.16
CA THR A 273 -38.73 -28.23 -0.26
C THR A 273 -39.53 -27.59 0.87
N ASP A 274 -39.04 -27.66 2.11
CA ASP A 274 -39.70 -27.11 3.31
C ASP A 274 -39.77 -25.56 3.29
N HIS A 275 -38.76 -24.87 2.73
CA HIS A 275 -38.63 -23.41 2.79
C HIS A 275 -38.81 -22.67 1.45
N GLN A 276 -38.85 -23.38 0.32
CA GLN A 276 -39.10 -22.87 -1.03
C GLN A 276 -38.31 -21.59 -1.40
N PRO A 277 -36.97 -21.62 -1.48
CA PRO A 277 -36.14 -20.45 -1.78
C PRO A 277 -36.27 -19.97 -3.23
N HIS A 278 -36.25 -18.65 -3.45
CA HIS A 278 -36.34 -18.08 -4.80
C HIS A 278 -35.03 -18.12 -5.58
N VAL A 279 -33.91 -17.99 -4.85
CA VAL A 279 -32.53 -17.94 -5.33
C VAL A 279 -31.60 -18.53 -4.26
N VAL A 280 -30.54 -19.22 -4.70
CA VAL A 280 -29.46 -19.70 -3.83
C VAL A 280 -28.22 -18.85 -4.08
N VAL A 281 -27.69 -18.21 -3.04
CA VAL A 281 -26.41 -17.48 -3.11
C VAL A 281 -25.30 -18.29 -2.45
N LEU A 282 -24.26 -18.60 -3.21
CA LEU A 282 -23.10 -19.36 -2.78
C LEU A 282 -21.89 -18.44 -2.62
N GLY A 283 -21.30 -18.43 -1.42
CA GLY A 283 -20.11 -17.64 -1.13
C GLY A 283 -18.89 -18.11 -1.92
N ALA A 284 -18.28 -17.21 -2.67
CA ALA A 284 -17.05 -17.47 -3.40
C ALA A 284 -15.82 -17.24 -2.50
N VAL A 285 -15.03 -18.30 -2.30
CA VAL A 285 -13.88 -18.31 -1.36
C VAL A 285 -12.71 -19.13 -1.88
N ASN A 286 -12.98 -20.30 -2.46
CA ASN A 286 -11.97 -21.19 -3.01
C ASN A 286 -12.58 -22.18 -4.02
N LEU A 287 -11.72 -22.88 -4.76
CA LEU A 287 -12.05 -23.87 -5.79
C LEU A 287 -12.96 -25.04 -5.37
N SER A 288 -13.21 -25.23 -4.06
CA SER A 288 -14.22 -26.18 -3.57
C SER A 288 -15.64 -25.67 -3.80
N CYS A 289 -15.86 -24.35 -3.81
CA CYS A 289 -17.17 -23.74 -4.05
C CYS A 289 -17.71 -24.11 -5.43
N ASN A 290 -16.88 -24.23 -6.47
CA ASN A 290 -17.35 -24.66 -7.79
C ASN A 290 -17.93 -26.08 -7.78
N LYS A 291 -17.27 -27.01 -7.08
CA LYS A 291 -17.76 -28.38 -6.89
C LYS A 291 -19.01 -28.45 -5.99
N LEU A 292 -19.24 -27.43 -5.17
CA LEU A 292 -20.43 -27.28 -4.33
C LEU A 292 -21.59 -26.66 -5.12
N LYS A 293 -21.33 -25.75 -6.07
CA LYS A 293 -22.30 -25.27 -7.07
C LYS A 293 -22.82 -26.46 -7.90
N ASP A 294 -21.93 -27.33 -8.37
CA ASP A 294 -22.28 -28.60 -9.03
C ASP A 294 -23.19 -29.49 -8.15
N ASP A 295 -22.81 -29.71 -6.88
CA ASP A 295 -23.60 -30.52 -5.93
C ASP A 295 -24.99 -29.93 -5.65
N ILE A 296 -25.13 -28.60 -5.63
CA ILE A 296 -26.41 -27.90 -5.41
C ILE A 296 -27.29 -28.02 -6.65
N TYR A 297 -26.75 -27.87 -7.87
CA TYR A 297 -27.50 -28.16 -9.09
C TYR A 297 -27.93 -29.64 -9.16
N GLU A 298 -27.11 -30.60 -8.70
CA GLU A 298 -27.49 -32.02 -8.59
C GLU A 298 -28.69 -32.24 -7.64
N ILE A 299 -28.83 -31.41 -6.61
CA ILE A 299 -29.96 -31.46 -5.66
C ILE A 299 -31.21 -30.79 -6.25
N ILE A 300 -31.07 -29.60 -6.84
CA ILE A 300 -32.18 -28.86 -7.48
C ILE A 300 -32.79 -29.69 -8.62
N PHE A 301 -31.95 -30.30 -9.46
CA PHE A 301 -32.42 -31.14 -10.56
C PHE A 301 -33.27 -32.32 -10.06
N LYS A 302 -32.82 -33.04 -9.02
CA LYS A 302 -33.59 -34.12 -8.40
C LYS A 302 -34.86 -33.64 -7.71
N MET A 303 -34.84 -32.45 -7.11
CA MET A 303 -36.03 -31.86 -6.51
C MET A 303 -37.15 -31.67 -7.54
N VAL A 304 -36.80 -31.14 -8.72
CA VAL A 304 -37.74 -30.92 -9.83
C VAL A 304 -38.13 -32.23 -10.53
N GLU A 305 -37.21 -33.18 -10.70
CA GLU A 305 -37.48 -34.43 -11.43
C GLU A 305 -38.15 -35.53 -10.56
N GLU A 306 -37.76 -35.69 -9.29
CA GLU A 306 -38.29 -36.71 -8.37
C GLU A 306 -39.56 -36.24 -7.63
N ASN A 307 -39.68 -34.94 -7.30
CA ASN A 307 -40.75 -34.39 -6.46
C ASN A 307 -41.59 -33.23 -7.10
N PRO A 308 -42.00 -33.28 -8.39
CA PRO A 308 -42.71 -32.18 -9.10
C PRO A 308 -44.14 -31.87 -8.59
N ARG A 309 -44.56 -32.40 -7.43
CA ARG A 309 -45.81 -32.07 -6.74
C ARG A 309 -45.61 -31.29 -5.44
N ASP A 310 -44.42 -31.38 -4.86
CA ASP A 310 -44.03 -30.66 -3.63
C ASP A 310 -43.28 -29.35 -3.97
N VAL A 311 -42.82 -29.25 -5.22
CA VAL A 311 -42.23 -28.06 -5.86
C VAL A 311 -43.37 -27.22 -6.43
N GLY A 312 -43.59 -26.03 -5.86
CA GLY A 312 -44.59 -25.09 -6.37
C GLY A 312 -44.16 -24.43 -7.70
N HIS A 313 -45.09 -23.79 -8.41
CA HIS A 313 -44.74 -23.00 -9.62
C HIS A 313 -43.72 -21.89 -9.32
N GLU A 314 -43.71 -21.34 -8.09
CA GLU A 314 -42.67 -20.44 -7.58
C GLU A 314 -41.25 -21.05 -7.53
N MET A 315 -41.07 -22.36 -7.72
CA MET A 315 -39.77 -23.03 -7.60
C MET A 315 -39.18 -23.53 -8.92
N ASP A 316 -39.84 -23.27 -10.05
CA ASP A 316 -39.20 -23.47 -11.35
C ASP A 316 -38.07 -22.43 -11.55
N GLY A 317 -37.04 -22.79 -12.33
CA GLY A 317 -35.95 -21.87 -12.68
C GLY A 317 -35.07 -21.33 -11.53
N ILE A 318 -35.00 -21.98 -10.35
CA ILE A 318 -34.15 -21.51 -9.22
C ILE A 318 -32.68 -21.33 -9.66
N SER A 319 -32.17 -20.10 -9.53
CA SER A 319 -30.80 -19.72 -9.83
C SER A 319 -29.85 -20.02 -8.67
N VAL A 320 -28.60 -20.38 -9.02
CA VAL A 320 -27.48 -20.54 -8.06
C VAL A 320 -26.39 -19.54 -8.45
N VAL A 321 -26.34 -18.42 -7.74
CA VAL A 321 -25.44 -17.29 -8.03
C VAL A 321 -24.26 -17.30 -7.07
N TYR A 322 -23.07 -16.86 -7.52
CA TYR A 322 -21.98 -16.56 -6.57
C TYR A 322 -22.18 -15.20 -5.93
N GLY A 323 -21.80 -15.09 -4.66
CA GLY A 323 -21.68 -13.82 -3.94
C GLY A 323 -20.27 -13.59 -3.40
N ASP A 324 -19.87 -12.32 -3.44
CA ASP A 324 -18.61 -11.79 -2.90
C ASP A 324 -18.60 -11.92 -1.36
N GLU A 325 -17.79 -12.82 -0.80
CA GLU A 325 -17.67 -12.98 0.66
C GLU A 325 -16.83 -11.89 1.34
N SER A 326 -16.18 -10.96 0.62
CA SER A 326 -15.26 -9.98 1.22
C SER A 326 -15.94 -9.07 2.25
N LEU A 327 -17.17 -8.61 1.99
CA LEU A 327 -17.97 -7.83 2.94
C LEU A 327 -18.59 -8.71 4.05
N PRO A 328 -19.24 -9.85 3.75
CA PRO A 328 -19.70 -10.80 4.76
C PRO A 328 -18.61 -11.25 5.76
N HIS A 329 -17.36 -11.39 5.33
CA HIS A 329 -16.23 -11.77 6.19
C HIS A 329 -15.86 -10.69 7.20
N LEU A 330 -16.04 -9.40 6.85
CA LEU A 330 -15.94 -8.30 7.80
C LEU A 330 -17.09 -8.38 8.81
N TYR A 331 -18.33 -8.50 8.34
CA TYR A 331 -19.53 -8.57 9.18
C TYR A 331 -19.44 -9.67 10.25
N GLU A 332 -19.01 -10.88 9.89
CA GLU A 332 -18.83 -12.03 10.79
C GLU A 332 -18.12 -11.67 12.11
N ASN A 333 -17.10 -10.81 12.04
CA ASN A 333 -16.21 -10.46 13.15
C ASN A 333 -16.57 -9.13 13.83
N THR A 334 -17.53 -8.37 13.30
CA THR A 334 -17.96 -7.10 13.90
C THR A 334 -18.70 -7.30 15.23
N ARG A 335 -18.78 -6.22 16.01
CA ARG A 335 -19.68 -6.18 17.16
C ARG A 335 -21.16 -6.21 16.74
N ILE A 336 -21.53 -5.46 15.70
CA ILE A 336 -22.94 -5.34 15.29
C ILE A 336 -23.55 -6.68 14.88
N SER A 337 -22.78 -7.61 14.30
CA SER A 337 -23.25 -8.98 14.02
C SER A 337 -23.41 -9.85 15.29
N ALA A 338 -22.76 -9.51 16.40
CA ALA A 338 -22.97 -10.19 17.69
C ALA A 338 -24.19 -9.63 18.44
N ASP A 339 -24.45 -8.33 18.28
CA ASP A 339 -25.64 -7.67 18.84
C ASP A 339 -26.91 -8.07 18.04
N GLN A 340 -26.85 -8.12 16.69
CA GLN A 340 -27.97 -8.52 15.81
C GLN A 340 -28.24 -10.04 15.73
N LEU A 341 -27.20 -10.89 15.82
CA LEU A 341 -27.33 -12.35 15.71
C LEU A 341 -26.75 -13.05 16.96
N PRO A 342 -27.37 -12.85 18.14
CA PRO A 342 -26.86 -13.38 19.40
C PRO A 342 -26.87 -14.92 19.40
N GLY A 343 -25.78 -15.52 19.89
CA GLY A 343 -25.61 -16.97 19.95
C GLY A 343 -25.30 -17.67 18.62
N GLN A 344 -25.39 -16.98 17.48
CA GLN A 344 -25.09 -17.57 16.17
C GLN A 344 -23.59 -17.72 15.91
N SER A 345 -23.23 -18.78 15.18
CA SER A 345 -21.84 -19.05 14.78
C SER A 345 -21.36 -18.09 13.69
N GLY A 346 -20.05 -17.82 13.62
CA GLY A 346 -19.47 -16.87 12.67
C GLY A 346 -19.83 -17.18 11.20
N ILE A 347 -19.76 -18.45 10.79
CA ILE A 347 -20.14 -18.89 9.44
C ILE A 347 -21.62 -18.67 9.12
N VAL A 348 -22.51 -18.74 10.13
CA VAL A 348 -23.94 -18.39 9.96
C VAL A 348 -24.08 -16.88 9.79
N LYS A 349 -23.41 -16.07 10.61
CA LYS A 349 -23.42 -14.60 10.44
C LYS A 349 -22.92 -14.17 9.06
N ARG A 350 -21.89 -14.86 8.54
CA ARG A 350 -21.39 -14.65 7.18
C ARG A 350 -22.46 -14.98 6.12
N ALA A 351 -23.10 -16.13 6.22
CA ALA A 351 -24.19 -16.51 5.31
C ALA A 351 -25.39 -15.55 5.39
N VAL A 352 -25.78 -15.09 6.59
CA VAL A 352 -26.82 -14.05 6.75
C VAL A 352 -26.42 -12.76 6.04
N ALA A 353 -25.18 -12.29 6.21
CA ALA A 353 -24.70 -11.09 5.51
C ALA A 353 -24.64 -11.27 3.98
N LEU A 354 -24.29 -12.46 3.50
CA LEU A 354 -24.28 -12.79 2.07
C LEU A 354 -25.69 -12.75 1.47
N GLY A 355 -26.68 -13.35 2.13
CA GLY A 355 -28.07 -13.31 1.71
C GLY A 355 -28.69 -11.92 1.80
N ARG A 356 -28.50 -11.22 2.92
CA ARG A 356 -28.95 -9.82 3.10
C ARG A 356 -28.30 -8.86 2.10
N TYR A 357 -27.08 -9.11 1.66
CA TYR A 357 -26.42 -8.28 0.63
C TYR A 357 -27.09 -8.45 -0.74
N LEU A 358 -27.55 -9.66 -1.09
CA LEU A 358 -28.33 -9.89 -2.31
C LEU A 358 -29.74 -9.25 -2.25
N GLN A 359 -30.31 -9.14 -1.04
CA GLN A 359 -31.61 -8.49 -0.79
C GLN A 359 -31.51 -6.96 -0.76
N ASN A 360 -30.49 -6.41 -0.08
CA ASN A 360 -30.30 -4.96 0.04
C ASN A 360 -28.80 -4.61 0.27
N PRO A 361 -28.03 -4.38 -0.81
CA PRO A 361 -26.60 -4.04 -0.72
C PRO A 361 -26.37 -2.78 0.13
N LEU A 362 -27.20 -1.74 -0.07
CA LEU A 362 -27.12 -0.45 0.64
C LEU A 362 -27.25 -0.60 2.16
N ALA A 363 -28.22 -1.38 2.65
CA ALA A 363 -28.41 -1.60 4.08
C ALA A 363 -27.27 -2.43 4.70
N MET A 364 -26.77 -3.45 3.98
CA MET A 364 -25.64 -4.25 4.46
C MET A 364 -24.32 -3.46 4.50
N VAL A 365 -24.01 -2.67 3.48
CA VAL A 365 -22.82 -1.79 3.48
C VAL A 365 -22.94 -0.75 4.59
N SER A 366 -24.11 -0.12 4.74
CA SER A 366 -24.40 0.85 5.81
C SER A 366 -24.16 0.28 7.22
N THR A 367 -24.37 -1.02 7.42
CA THR A 367 -24.19 -1.70 8.71
C THR A 367 -22.71 -1.76 9.14
N LEU A 368 -21.77 -1.74 8.19
CA LEU A 368 -20.32 -1.65 8.46
C LEU A 368 -19.81 -0.21 8.63
N CYS A 369 -20.64 0.79 8.34
CA CYS A 369 -20.32 2.21 8.58
C CYS A 369 -20.66 2.66 10.02
N GLY A 370 -20.75 1.71 10.96
CA GLY A 370 -21.03 1.99 12.37
C GLY A 370 -19.87 2.68 13.11
N PRO A 371 -19.96 2.84 14.45
CA PRO A 371 -18.95 3.54 15.24
C PRO A 371 -17.52 2.96 15.19
N GLY A 372 -17.36 1.69 14.80
CA GLY A 372 -16.04 1.08 14.57
C GLY A 372 -15.44 1.38 13.20
N ARG A 373 -16.23 1.94 12.26
CA ARG A 373 -15.88 2.20 10.85
C ARG A 373 -15.30 0.96 10.15
N GLU A 374 -15.80 -0.23 10.46
CA GLU A 374 -15.28 -1.51 9.96
C GLU A 374 -15.24 -1.58 8.42
N ILE A 375 -16.11 -0.83 7.73
CA ILE A 375 -16.09 -0.57 6.29
C ILE A 375 -14.72 -0.13 5.74
N LEU A 376 -13.89 0.56 6.53
CA LEU A 376 -12.54 1.00 6.12
C LEU A 376 -11.53 -0.15 5.96
N SER A 377 -11.91 -1.38 6.34
CA SER A 377 -11.14 -2.60 6.09
C SER A 377 -11.56 -3.31 4.79
N TRP A 378 -12.59 -2.82 4.08
CA TRP A 378 -13.04 -3.40 2.83
C TRP A 378 -12.15 -2.89 1.69
N LYS A 379 -11.33 -3.79 1.14
CA LYS A 379 -10.43 -3.47 0.03
C LYS A 379 -11.22 -3.32 -1.26
N LEU A 380 -11.25 -2.12 -1.82
CA LEU A 380 -11.96 -1.78 -3.05
C LEU A 380 -11.02 -1.40 -4.19
N CYS A 381 -9.79 -0.95 -3.91
CA CYS A 381 -8.82 -0.57 -4.95
C CYS A 381 -7.40 -1.00 -4.59
N SER A 382 -6.63 -1.49 -5.55
CA SER A 382 -5.23 -1.94 -5.34
C SER A 382 -4.29 -0.85 -4.82
N LEU A 383 -4.59 0.43 -5.10
CA LEU A 383 -3.79 1.59 -4.71
C LEU A 383 -4.34 2.31 -3.46
N GLU A 384 -5.34 1.76 -2.76
CA GLU A 384 -6.03 2.49 -1.69
C GLU A 384 -5.15 2.87 -0.48
N ASP A 385 -3.97 2.25 -0.32
CA ASP A 385 -2.98 2.58 0.72
C ASP A 385 -2.43 4.01 0.61
N PHE A 386 -2.53 4.66 -0.57
CA PHE A 386 -2.17 6.07 -0.74
C PHE A 386 -3.18 7.05 -0.10
N ILE A 387 -4.38 6.57 0.29
CA ILE A 387 -5.47 7.39 0.83
C ILE A 387 -5.55 7.19 2.35
N THR A 388 -5.58 8.29 3.11
CA THR A 388 -5.73 8.25 4.57
C THR A 388 -7.13 7.77 4.98
N PRO A 389 -7.30 7.18 6.19
CA PRO A 389 -8.59 6.67 6.64
C PRO A 389 -9.72 7.70 6.66
N ASP A 390 -9.45 8.98 6.93
CA ASP A 390 -10.47 10.03 6.92
C ASP A 390 -10.78 10.54 5.50
N GLU A 391 -9.80 10.57 4.57
CA GLU A 391 -10.06 10.79 3.14
C GLU A 391 -10.96 9.65 2.58
N LYS A 392 -10.66 8.38 2.90
CA LYS A 392 -11.50 7.22 2.55
C LYS A 392 -12.90 7.37 3.14
N TYR A 393 -13.01 7.68 4.44
CA TYR A 393 -14.31 7.78 5.12
C TYR A 393 -15.17 8.92 4.57
N GLY A 394 -14.58 10.07 4.21
CA GLY A 394 -15.31 11.17 3.59
C GLY A 394 -15.95 10.79 2.25
N MET A 395 -15.23 10.00 1.43
CA MET A 395 -15.78 9.47 0.17
C MET A 395 -16.86 8.40 0.42
N ILE A 396 -16.69 7.53 1.41
CA ILE A 396 -17.74 6.59 1.84
C ILE A 396 -18.99 7.37 2.27
N GLU A 397 -18.86 8.36 3.15
CA GLU A 397 -19.99 9.15 3.65
C GLU A 397 -20.72 9.87 2.51
N GLN A 398 -20.00 10.43 1.54
CA GLN A 398 -20.61 11.03 0.34
C GLN A 398 -21.41 10.00 -0.48
N VAL A 399 -20.78 8.88 -0.90
CA VAL A 399 -21.43 7.85 -1.72
C VAL A 399 -22.64 7.24 -1.02
N MET A 400 -22.53 6.99 0.29
CA MET A 400 -23.63 6.44 1.08
C MET A 400 -24.77 7.45 1.29
N VAL A 401 -24.48 8.75 1.41
CA VAL A 401 -25.51 9.81 1.38
C VAL A 401 -26.21 9.82 0.02
N ASP A 402 -25.49 9.94 -1.09
CA ASP A 402 -26.08 10.06 -2.42
C ASP A 402 -26.98 8.83 -2.74
N ALA A 403 -26.48 7.61 -2.48
CA ALA A 403 -27.25 6.38 -2.68
C ALA A 403 -28.48 6.26 -1.73
N THR A 404 -28.32 6.60 -0.44
CA THR A 404 -29.43 6.50 0.53
C THR A 404 -30.57 7.48 0.20
N ASN A 405 -30.24 8.69 -0.23
CA ASN A 405 -31.26 9.69 -0.55
C ASN A 405 -31.87 9.45 -1.96
N GLN A 406 -31.19 8.77 -2.87
CA GLN A 406 -31.79 8.29 -4.12
C GLN A 406 -32.81 7.17 -3.88
N VAL A 407 -32.45 6.14 -3.11
CA VAL A 407 -33.36 5.01 -2.81
C VAL A 407 -34.49 5.44 -1.88
N GLY A 408 -34.17 6.21 -0.84
CA GLY A 408 -35.06 6.45 0.30
C GLY A 408 -35.02 5.30 1.32
N LEU A 409 -35.75 5.46 2.42
CA LEU A 409 -35.82 4.46 3.49
C LEU A 409 -37.26 4.26 3.96
N ASP A 410 -37.77 3.02 3.87
CA ASP A 410 -39.06 2.62 4.46
C ASP A 410 -38.91 2.50 5.98
N ILE A 411 -39.59 3.39 6.70
CA ILE A 411 -39.43 3.55 8.13
C ILE A 411 -40.28 2.56 8.94
N ASN A 412 -41.41 2.09 8.42
CA ASN A 412 -42.24 1.08 9.09
C ASN A 412 -41.62 -0.33 8.93
N LEU A 413 -41.01 -0.60 7.78
CA LEU A 413 -40.18 -1.80 7.58
C LEU A 413 -38.92 -1.76 8.45
N ALA A 414 -38.18 -0.64 8.47
CA ALA A 414 -37.00 -0.50 9.33
C ALA A 414 -37.33 -0.60 10.82
N ALA A 415 -38.46 -0.05 11.27
CA ALA A 415 -38.95 -0.20 12.65
C ALA A 415 -39.20 -1.67 13.06
N SER A 416 -39.40 -2.56 12.08
CA SER A 416 -39.63 -4.00 12.30
C SER A 416 -38.33 -4.83 12.24
N HIS A 417 -37.28 -4.33 11.57
CA HIS A 417 -36.04 -5.08 11.28
C HIS A 417 -34.78 -4.23 11.53
N GLU A 418 -34.03 -4.54 12.59
CA GLU A 418 -32.93 -3.68 13.08
C GLU A 418 -31.87 -3.36 12.00
N TRP A 419 -31.52 -4.33 11.16
CA TRP A 419 -30.48 -4.18 10.14
C TRP A 419 -30.85 -3.20 9.02
N LEU A 420 -32.15 -2.96 8.80
CA LEU A 420 -32.65 -1.99 7.83
C LEU A 420 -32.60 -0.54 8.36
N PHE A 421 -32.33 -0.31 9.65
CA PHE A 421 -32.08 1.05 10.15
C PHE A 421 -30.70 1.61 9.77
N SER A 422 -29.75 0.78 9.37
CA SER A 422 -28.36 1.20 9.13
C SER A 422 -28.19 2.38 8.14
N PRO A 423 -28.97 2.51 7.05
CA PRO A 423 -28.94 3.68 6.16
C PRO A 423 -29.43 4.99 6.80
N LEU A 424 -30.20 4.96 7.90
CA LEU A 424 -30.83 6.15 8.49
C LEU A 424 -29.81 7.25 8.86
N GLN A 425 -28.56 6.89 9.14
CA GLN A 425 -27.49 7.87 9.39
C GLN A 425 -27.11 8.72 8.17
N PHE A 426 -27.35 8.24 6.95
CA PHE A 426 -27.02 8.89 5.68
C PHE A 426 -28.20 9.69 5.08
N ILE A 427 -29.40 9.60 5.65
CA ILE A 427 -30.53 10.47 5.27
C ILE A 427 -30.16 11.94 5.55
N SER A 428 -30.45 12.79 4.56
CA SER A 428 -30.09 14.20 4.55
C SER A 428 -30.46 14.93 5.83
N GLY A 429 -29.44 15.45 6.52
CA GLY A 429 -29.60 16.21 7.75
C GLY A 429 -29.72 15.40 9.05
N LEU A 430 -29.78 14.05 9.01
CA LEU A 430 -29.73 13.22 10.22
C LEU A 430 -28.30 13.09 10.76
N GLY A 431 -27.44 12.30 10.11
CA GLY A 431 -26.15 11.88 10.66
C GLY A 431 -26.31 10.88 11.81
N PRO A 432 -25.23 10.15 12.18
CA PRO A 432 -25.31 9.01 13.11
C PRO A 432 -25.92 9.36 14.47
N ARG A 433 -25.63 10.55 15.01
CA ARG A 433 -26.17 10.99 16.32
C ARG A 433 -27.68 11.25 16.31
N LYS A 434 -28.27 11.75 15.22
CA LYS A 434 -29.73 11.96 15.15
C LYS A 434 -30.44 10.70 14.72
N ALA A 435 -29.88 9.93 13.78
CA ALA A 435 -30.41 8.63 13.37
C ALA A 435 -30.54 7.68 14.58
N ALA A 436 -29.48 7.50 15.38
CA ALA A 436 -29.53 6.71 16.61
C ALA A 436 -30.45 7.30 17.70
N SER A 437 -30.92 8.55 17.58
CA SER A 437 -31.95 9.12 18.46
C SER A 437 -33.36 8.89 17.92
N LEU A 438 -33.54 9.00 16.61
CA LEU A 438 -34.79 8.73 15.91
C LEU A 438 -35.13 7.24 16.01
N GLN A 439 -34.23 6.33 15.63
CA GLN A 439 -34.37 4.87 15.74
C GLN A 439 -34.93 4.43 17.12
N ARG A 440 -34.33 4.91 18.23
CA ARG A 440 -34.79 4.60 19.60
C ARG A 440 -36.16 5.18 19.95
N SER A 441 -36.64 6.19 19.22
CA SER A 441 -37.99 6.74 19.34
C SER A 441 -38.99 5.95 18.48
N LEU A 442 -38.58 5.52 17.29
CA LEU A 442 -39.38 4.73 16.35
C LEU A 442 -39.66 3.32 16.86
N VAL A 443 -38.63 2.60 17.30
CA VAL A 443 -38.74 1.26 17.93
C VAL A 443 -39.63 1.27 19.19
N ARG A 444 -39.82 2.44 19.83
CA ARG A 444 -40.76 2.61 20.94
C ARG A 444 -42.20 2.86 20.50
N ALA A 445 -42.42 3.49 19.35
CA ALA A 445 -43.75 3.81 18.83
C ALA A 445 -44.35 2.68 17.97
N GLY A 446 -43.51 1.85 17.35
CA GLY A 446 -43.91 0.67 16.57
C GLY A 446 -44.36 0.98 15.14
N THR A 447 -45.23 1.97 14.95
CA THR A 447 -45.80 2.33 13.64
C THR A 447 -45.90 3.85 13.44
N ILE A 448 -45.62 4.32 12.23
CA ILE A 448 -45.86 5.70 11.79
C ILE A 448 -47.03 5.74 10.81
N SER A 449 -47.93 6.72 10.98
CA SER A 449 -49.06 6.98 10.08
C SER A 449 -48.77 8.08 9.04
N THR A 450 -48.00 9.11 9.40
CA THR A 450 -47.63 10.19 8.48
C THR A 450 -46.26 10.78 8.76
N ARG A 451 -45.60 11.37 7.75
CA ARG A 451 -44.35 12.14 7.92
C ARG A 451 -44.48 13.25 8.97
N ARG A 452 -45.67 13.80 9.23
CA ARG A 452 -45.88 14.83 10.27
C ARG A 452 -45.51 14.33 11.67
N ASP A 453 -45.64 13.02 11.91
CA ASP A 453 -45.30 12.35 13.18
C ASP A 453 -43.82 12.51 13.55
N PHE A 454 -42.92 12.64 12.57
CA PHE A 454 -41.49 12.91 12.83
C PHE A 454 -41.27 14.20 13.62
N VAL A 455 -42.04 15.26 13.32
CA VAL A 455 -41.95 16.54 14.04
C VAL A 455 -42.70 16.48 15.36
N VAL A 456 -43.92 15.94 15.35
CA VAL A 456 -44.87 16.01 16.49
C VAL A 456 -44.55 14.98 17.58
N LEU A 457 -44.33 13.72 17.21
CA LEU A 457 -44.13 12.61 18.15
C LEU A 457 -42.64 12.32 18.40
N HIS A 458 -41.80 12.47 17.37
CA HIS A 458 -40.37 12.13 17.46
C HIS A 458 -39.45 13.35 17.63
N GLY A 459 -40.00 14.57 17.70
CA GLY A 459 -39.26 15.79 18.04
C GLY A 459 -38.22 16.23 17.00
N LEU A 460 -38.36 15.81 15.74
CA LEU A 460 -37.42 16.15 14.68
C LEU A 460 -37.51 17.65 14.34
N GLY A 461 -36.48 18.41 14.72
CA GLY A 461 -36.49 19.87 14.57
C GLY A 461 -36.69 20.33 13.12
N LYS A 462 -37.48 21.39 12.91
CA LYS A 462 -38.02 21.81 11.59
C LYS A 462 -37.03 21.78 10.42
N LYS A 463 -35.79 22.28 10.60
CA LYS A 463 -34.74 22.25 9.54
C LYS A 463 -34.23 20.84 9.21
N VAL A 464 -34.26 19.91 10.17
CA VAL A 464 -33.89 18.51 9.96
C VAL A 464 -35.02 17.77 9.24
N PHE A 465 -36.28 18.07 9.61
CA PHE A 465 -37.44 17.56 8.88
C PHE A 465 -37.46 18.01 7.42
N LEU A 466 -37.27 19.31 7.15
CA LEU A 466 -37.18 19.87 5.80
C LEU A 466 -36.12 19.19 4.92
N ASN A 467 -34.99 18.81 5.51
CA ASN A 467 -33.92 18.12 4.78
C ASN A 467 -34.17 16.62 4.59
N ALA A 468 -34.93 15.98 5.49
CA ALA A 468 -35.06 14.52 5.54
C ALA A 468 -36.38 13.99 4.94
N ALA A 469 -37.47 14.75 5.00
CA ALA A 469 -38.83 14.20 4.86
C ALA A 469 -39.09 13.50 3.52
N GLY A 470 -38.60 14.04 2.39
CA GLY A 470 -38.78 13.42 1.07
C GLY A 470 -38.08 12.07 0.90
N PHE A 471 -37.14 11.72 1.78
CA PHE A 471 -36.36 10.47 1.75
C PHE A 471 -36.84 9.43 2.77
N LEU A 472 -37.73 9.82 3.68
CA LEU A 472 -38.35 8.94 4.69
C LEU A 472 -39.68 8.43 4.12
N ARG A 473 -39.72 7.20 3.59
CA ARG A 473 -40.94 6.56 3.08
C ARG A 473 -41.78 6.04 4.23
N VAL A 474 -43.09 6.32 4.20
CA VAL A 474 -44.07 5.74 5.13
C VAL A 474 -45.11 4.98 4.31
N ARG A 475 -45.07 3.65 4.36
CA ARG A 475 -46.07 2.76 3.73
C ARG A 475 -46.63 1.75 4.73
N ARG A 476 -47.65 0.99 4.31
CA ARG A 476 -48.26 -0.12 5.09
C ARG A 476 -47.36 -1.37 5.09
N SER A 477 -46.16 -1.25 5.65
CA SER A 477 -45.14 -2.31 5.75
C SER A 477 -44.84 -2.67 7.20
N GLY A 478 -44.24 -3.85 7.43
CA GLY A 478 -43.89 -4.32 8.77
C GLY A 478 -45.10 -4.33 9.72
N LEU A 479 -44.91 -3.85 10.95
CA LEU A 479 -46.00 -3.69 11.93
C LEU A 479 -47.18 -2.82 11.45
N ALA A 480 -46.96 -1.88 10.51
CA ALA A 480 -48.02 -1.02 9.99
C ALA A 480 -48.94 -1.74 8.99
N ALA A 481 -48.54 -2.89 8.43
CA ALA A 481 -49.38 -3.69 7.55
C ALA A 481 -50.62 -4.27 8.25
N ALA A 482 -50.55 -4.47 9.57
CA ALA A 482 -51.67 -4.92 10.41
C ALA A 482 -52.49 -3.75 11.00
N SER A 483 -52.15 -2.50 10.69
CA SER A 483 -52.85 -1.32 11.22
C SER A 483 -54.02 -0.92 10.32
N SER A 484 -55.18 -0.65 10.92
CA SER A 484 -56.34 -0.09 10.21
C SER A 484 -56.23 1.42 9.97
N GLN A 485 -55.06 2.03 10.21
CA GLN A 485 -54.84 3.45 9.97
C GLN A 485 -54.74 3.76 8.47
N ILE A 486 -55.27 4.93 8.10
CA ILE A 486 -55.06 5.52 6.78
C ILE A 486 -53.66 6.15 6.77
N ILE A 487 -52.88 5.88 5.72
CA ILE A 487 -51.58 6.49 5.47
C ILE A 487 -51.75 7.38 4.24
N ASP A 488 -51.17 8.58 4.26
CA ASP A 488 -51.22 9.51 3.12
C ASP A 488 -50.50 8.89 1.92
N LEU A 489 -51.19 8.78 0.78
CA LEU A 489 -50.62 8.24 -0.46
C LEU A 489 -49.41 9.06 -0.96
N LEU A 490 -49.25 10.31 -0.51
CA LEU A 490 -48.09 11.14 -0.81
C LEU A 490 -46.90 10.89 0.14
N ASP A 491 -47.10 10.31 1.32
CA ASP A 491 -46.01 9.88 2.22
C ASP A 491 -45.32 8.59 1.69
N ASP A 492 -45.97 7.89 0.77
CA ASP A 492 -45.45 6.80 -0.08
C ASP A 492 -44.79 7.30 -1.39
N THR A 493 -44.36 8.57 -1.44
CA THR A 493 -43.65 9.14 -2.60
C THR A 493 -42.44 10.00 -2.20
N ARG A 494 -41.49 10.22 -3.11
CA ARG A 494 -40.39 11.21 -2.94
C ARG A 494 -40.87 12.66 -2.99
N ILE A 495 -42.15 12.92 -3.25
CA ILE A 495 -42.71 14.28 -3.19
C ILE A 495 -42.52 14.79 -1.77
N HIS A 496 -41.88 15.94 -1.63
CA HIS A 496 -41.62 16.55 -0.34
C HIS A 496 -42.89 17.25 0.19
N PRO A 497 -43.23 17.18 1.49
CA PRO A 497 -44.49 17.73 2.02
C PRO A 497 -44.77 19.22 1.76
N GLU A 498 -43.76 20.05 1.42
CA GLU A 498 -43.98 21.44 0.99
C GLU A 498 -44.67 21.56 -0.39
N SER A 499 -44.66 20.48 -1.17
CA SER A 499 -45.20 20.39 -2.53
C SER A 499 -46.50 19.57 -2.60
N TYR A 500 -47.06 19.11 -1.48
CA TYR A 500 -48.30 18.31 -1.47
C TYR A 500 -49.51 19.05 -2.06
N GLY A 501 -49.63 20.36 -1.82
CA GLY A 501 -50.65 21.18 -2.47
C GLY A 501 -50.54 21.15 -4.01
N LEU A 502 -49.31 21.18 -4.55
CA LEU A 502 -49.09 21.11 -6.01
C LEU A 502 -49.42 19.73 -6.58
N ALA A 503 -49.12 18.66 -5.83
CA ALA A 503 -49.47 17.30 -6.23
C ALA A 503 -50.99 17.08 -6.23
N GLN A 504 -51.68 17.63 -5.23
CA GLN A 504 -53.14 17.63 -5.13
C GLN A 504 -53.80 18.50 -6.22
N GLU A 505 -53.28 19.70 -6.51
CA GLU A 505 -53.74 20.55 -7.61
C GLU A 505 -53.57 19.86 -8.98
N LEU A 506 -52.38 19.31 -9.27
CA LEU A 506 -52.10 18.60 -10.52
C LEU A 506 -53.00 17.38 -10.69
N ALA A 507 -53.19 16.57 -9.64
CA ALA A 507 -54.10 15.43 -9.69
C ALA A 507 -55.56 15.85 -9.89
N LYS A 508 -56.03 16.91 -9.22
CA LYS A 508 -57.39 17.46 -9.40
C LYS A 508 -57.62 18.01 -10.81
N ASP A 509 -56.63 18.66 -11.42
CA ASP A 509 -56.72 19.10 -12.83
C ASP A 509 -56.74 17.91 -13.81
N VAL A 510 -55.90 16.88 -13.59
CA VAL A 510 -55.86 15.67 -14.42
C VAL A 510 -57.15 14.85 -14.28
N TYR A 511 -57.73 14.77 -13.07
CA TYR A 511 -59.02 14.15 -12.81
C TYR A 511 -60.15 14.84 -13.59
N ARG A 512 -60.23 16.19 -13.52
CA ARG A 512 -61.23 16.97 -14.26
C ARG A 512 -61.15 16.79 -15.78
N ALA A 513 -59.95 16.58 -16.33
CA ALA A 513 -59.74 16.29 -17.75
C ALA A 513 -59.90 14.80 -18.14
N ASP A 514 -60.22 13.91 -17.17
CA ASP A 514 -60.54 12.50 -17.40
C ASP A 514 -62.07 12.28 -17.43
N VAL A 515 -62.82 13.09 -16.67
CA VAL A 515 -64.28 12.97 -16.43
C VAL A 515 -65.05 14.07 -17.20
N GLU A 516 -64.72 14.29 -18.47
CA GLU A 516 -65.48 15.24 -19.31
C GLU A 516 -66.88 14.68 -19.65
N ASP A 517 -67.91 15.55 -19.53
CA ASP A 517 -69.30 15.41 -20.01
C ASP A 517 -70.34 14.52 -19.26
N ASP A 518 -70.05 13.90 -18.10
CA ASP A 518 -71.09 13.23 -17.28
C ASP A 518 -71.34 13.93 -15.92
N ALA A 519 -72.55 14.46 -15.73
CA ALA A 519 -72.84 15.60 -14.86
C ALA A 519 -72.94 15.32 -13.35
N ASN A 520 -72.17 16.07 -12.54
CA ASN A 520 -72.61 16.93 -11.42
C ASN A 520 -71.40 17.62 -10.75
N ASP A 521 -71.48 18.92 -10.44
CA ASP A 521 -70.36 19.71 -9.87
C ASP A 521 -70.10 19.49 -8.36
N ASP A 522 -70.88 18.63 -7.68
CA ASP A 522 -71.01 18.63 -6.21
C ASP A 522 -70.31 17.48 -5.45
N ASP A 523 -69.72 16.46 -6.11
CA ASP A 523 -69.00 15.35 -5.44
C ASP A 523 -67.57 15.76 -5.02
N ASP A 524 -67.47 16.64 -4.02
CA ASP A 524 -66.19 17.09 -3.43
C ASP A 524 -65.38 15.89 -2.86
N ASP A 525 -66.07 14.85 -2.37
CA ASP A 525 -65.49 13.56 -1.94
C ASP A 525 -64.67 12.88 -3.05
N ALA A 526 -65.12 12.98 -4.31
CA ALA A 526 -64.39 12.41 -5.45
C ALA A 526 -63.13 13.24 -5.79
N LEU A 527 -63.14 14.55 -5.50
CA LEU A 527 -61.94 15.38 -5.59
C LEU A 527 -60.96 15.10 -4.45
N GLU A 528 -61.39 14.64 -3.28
CA GLU A 528 -60.46 14.18 -2.23
C GLU A 528 -59.72 12.90 -2.65
N MET A 529 -60.40 11.97 -3.33
CA MET A 529 -59.80 10.74 -3.90
C MET A 529 -58.99 10.96 -5.19
N ALA A 530 -58.80 12.20 -5.66
CA ALA A 530 -58.12 12.48 -6.93
C ALA A 530 -56.68 11.92 -7.02
N ILE A 531 -55.95 11.76 -5.90
CA ILE A 531 -54.62 11.13 -5.88
C ILE A 531 -54.70 9.63 -6.21
N GLU A 532 -55.72 8.94 -5.71
CA GLU A 532 -55.92 7.49 -5.88
C GLU A 532 -56.32 7.18 -7.33
N HIS A 533 -57.39 7.84 -7.83
CA HIS A 533 -57.86 7.71 -9.21
C HIS A 533 -56.77 7.93 -10.26
N VAL A 534 -55.84 8.86 -9.99
CA VAL A 534 -54.76 9.26 -10.89
C VAL A 534 -53.53 8.33 -10.76
N ARG A 535 -53.27 7.72 -9.58
CA ARG A 535 -52.31 6.60 -9.42
C ARG A 535 -52.81 5.35 -10.16
N ASP A 536 -54.11 5.06 -10.09
CA ASP A 536 -54.75 3.91 -10.79
C ASP A 536 -54.75 4.07 -12.32
N ARG A 537 -54.68 5.31 -12.83
CA ARG A 537 -54.71 5.64 -14.26
C ARG A 537 -53.41 6.31 -14.72
N PRO A 538 -52.24 5.65 -14.57
CA PRO A 538 -50.93 6.28 -14.84
C PRO A 538 -50.77 6.73 -16.30
N ASN A 539 -51.58 6.21 -17.23
CA ASN A 539 -51.58 6.64 -18.62
C ASN A 539 -52.12 8.07 -18.83
N ARG A 540 -53.01 8.56 -17.96
CA ARG A 540 -53.45 9.98 -17.97
C ARG A 540 -52.30 10.91 -17.56
N LEU A 541 -51.57 10.56 -16.48
CA LEU A 541 -50.35 11.29 -16.10
C LEU A 541 -49.29 11.25 -17.20
N LYS A 542 -49.04 10.11 -17.83
CA LYS A 542 -48.05 10.00 -18.94
C LYS A 542 -48.36 10.98 -20.07
N ALA A 543 -49.63 11.20 -20.40
CA ALA A 543 -50.07 12.13 -21.44
C ALA A 543 -49.94 13.64 -21.08
N LEU A 544 -49.87 14.01 -19.79
CA LEU A 544 -49.79 15.41 -19.35
C LEU A 544 -48.49 16.10 -19.82
N ASP A 545 -48.60 17.19 -20.59
CA ASP A 545 -47.48 18.09 -20.89
C ASP A 545 -47.22 19.03 -19.70
N VAL A 546 -46.12 18.78 -19.00
CA VAL A 546 -45.69 19.57 -17.83
C VAL A 546 -45.10 20.92 -18.23
N ASP A 547 -44.44 21.02 -19.39
CA ASP A 547 -43.92 22.28 -19.91
C ASP A 547 -45.07 23.21 -20.30
N GLN A 548 -46.20 22.69 -20.78
CA GLN A 548 -47.40 23.48 -21.05
C GLN A 548 -48.16 23.83 -19.77
N TYR A 549 -48.47 22.83 -18.93
CA TYR A 549 -49.17 23.02 -17.64
C TYR A 549 -48.45 24.05 -16.74
N ALA A 550 -47.12 24.02 -16.69
CA ALA A 550 -46.33 24.99 -15.91
C ALA A 550 -46.47 26.44 -16.43
N LYS A 551 -46.66 26.67 -17.73
CA LYS A 551 -46.92 28.02 -18.27
C LYS A 551 -48.33 28.49 -17.93
N ASP A 552 -49.32 27.64 -18.14
CA ASP A 552 -50.73 27.98 -17.94
C ASP A 552 -51.05 28.28 -16.47
N LYS A 553 -50.38 27.57 -15.53
CA LYS A 553 -50.47 27.80 -14.09
C LYS A 553 -49.47 28.84 -13.56
N LYS A 554 -48.55 29.37 -14.38
CA LYS A 554 -47.47 30.32 -14.01
C LYS A 554 -46.52 29.79 -12.93
N LEU A 555 -46.14 28.52 -13.10
CA LEU A 555 -45.28 27.71 -12.24
C LEU A 555 -43.99 27.28 -12.96
N GLU A 556 -43.51 28.03 -13.94
CA GLU A 556 -42.31 27.70 -14.72
C GLU A 556 -41.06 27.55 -13.84
N ASN A 557 -41.02 28.25 -12.70
CA ASN A 557 -39.98 28.12 -11.67
C ASN A 557 -40.02 26.80 -10.87
N LYS A 558 -41.11 26.03 -10.98
CA LYS A 558 -41.31 24.71 -10.36
C LYS A 558 -41.44 23.58 -11.39
N ARG A 559 -41.12 23.82 -12.66
CA ARG A 559 -41.27 22.81 -13.74
C ARG A 559 -40.64 21.45 -13.41
N GLU A 560 -39.39 21.44 -12.94
CA GLU A 560 -38.69 20.20 -12.56
C GLU A 560 -39.38 19.49 -11.37
N THR A 561 -39.95 20.26 -10.44
CA THR A 561 -40.75 19.73 -9.32
C THR A 561 -42.05 19.11 -9.83
N LEU A 562 -42.71 19.72 -10.83
CA LEU A 562 -43.92 19.17 -11.46
C LEU A 562 -43.62 17.90 -12.27
N TYR A 563 -42.46 17.83 -12.94
CA TYR A 563 -41.99 16.59 -13.56
C TYR A 563 -41.75 15.48 -12.52
N ALA A 564 -41.07 15.79 -11.40
CA ALA A 564 -40.87 14.83 -10.32
C ALA A 564 -42.19 14.36 -9.68
N ILE A 565 -43.14 15.28 -9.46
CA ILE A 565 -44.51 14.96 -8.99
C ILE A 565 -45.21 14.03 -9.98
N LYS A 566 -45.19 14.34 -11.29
CA LYS A 566 -45.79 13.48 -12.33
C LYS A 566 -45.19 12.06 -12.30
N MET A 567 -43.88 11.93 -12.18
CA MET A 567 -43.22 10.61 -12.15
C MET A 567 -43.52 9.83 -10.87
N GLU A 568 -43.50 10.48 -9.71
CA GLU A 568 -43.79 9.83 -8.42
C GLU A 568 -45.29 9.53 -8.22
N LEU A 569 -46.20 10.25 -8.88
CA LEU A 569 -47.62 9.87 -8.96
C LEU A 569 -47.88 8.75 -10.01
N ILE A 570 -46.98 8.53 -10.97
CA ILE A 570 -47.02 7.33 -11.85
C ILE A 570 -46.49 6.11 -11.09
N GLN A 571 -45.37 6.24 -10.36
CA GLN A 571 -44.78 5.14 -9.61
C GLN A 571 -43.99 5.65 -8.37
N GLY A 572 -44.68 5.72 -7.23
CA GLY A 572 -44.12 6.22 -5.97
C GLY A 572 -42.92 5.41 -5.48
N PHE A 573 -41.82 6.10 -5.16
CA PHE A 573 -40.55 5.49 -4.74
C PHE A 573 -39.99 4.42 -5.69
N GLN A 574 -40.21 4.54 -7.02
CA GLN A 574 -39.56 3.68 -8.02
C GLN A 574 -38.05 3.56 -7.75
N ASP A 575 -37.47 2.36 -7.79
CA ASP A 575 -36.03 2.18 -7.59
C ASP A 575 -35.26 2.56 -8.86
N TRP A 576 -34.29 3.46 -8.72
CA TRP A 576 -33.47 4.00 -9.82
C TRP A 576 -32.07 3.36 -9.87
N ARG A 577 -31.79 2.39 -9.00
CA ARG A 577 -30.52 1.65 -8.97
C ARG A 577 -30.33 0.77 -10.21
N ARG A 578 -29.09 0.40 -10.50
CA ARG A 578 -28.80 -0.63 -11.52
C ARG A 578 -29.40 -1.95 -11.04
N GLN A 579 -30.14 -2.63 -11.91
CA GLN A 579 -30.66 -3.97 -11.59
C GLN A 579 -29.51 -4.94 -11.30
N TYR A 580 -29.76 -5.95 -10.47
CA TYR A 580 -28.75 -6.97 -10.19
C TYR A 580 -28.40 -7.75 -11.47
N GLU A 581 -27.11 -7.81 -11.79
CA GLU A 581 -26.56 -8.65 -12.84
C GLU A 581 -25.75 -9.79 -12.21
N GLU A 582 -25.89 -10.99 -12.75
CA GLU A 582 -25.11 -12.15 -12.28
C GLU A 582 -23.63 -11.98 -12.66
N PRO A 583 -22.67 -12.38 -11.79
CA PRO A 583 -21.25 -12.22 -12.05
C PRO A 583 -20.83 -12.83 -13.40
N THR A 584 -20.03 -12.08 -14.16
CA THR A 584 -19.40 -12.60 -15.38
C THR A 584 -18.45 -13.75 -15.04
N GLN A 585 -18.12 -14.59 -16.03
CA GLN A 585 -17.19 -15.71 -15.86
C GLN A 585 -15.80 -15.29 -15.34
N ASP A 586 -15.39 -14.05 -15.63
CA ASP A 586 -14.13 -13.48 -15.17
C ASP A 586 -14.24 -13.08 -13.69
N GLU A 587 -15.36 -12.47 -13.28
CA GLU A 587 -15.66 -12.17 -11.88
C GLU A 587 -15.87 -13.45 -11.05
N GLU A 588 -16.56 -14.47 -11.57
CA GLU A 588 -16.62 -15.80 -10.94
C GLU A 588 -15.21 -16.36 -10.72
N PHE A 589 -14.31 -16.20 -11.71
CA PHE A 589 -12.93 -16.65 -11.60
C PHE A 589 -12.16 -15.87 -10.52
N TYR A 590 -12.21 -14.54 -10.50
CA TYR A 590 -11.50 -13.71 -9.53
C TYR A 590 -12.02 -13.95 -8.10
N MET A 591 -13.34 -14.00 -7.88
CA MET A 591 -13.91 -14.22 -6.55
C MET A 591 -13.61 -15.62 -5.97
N VAL A 592 -13.55 -16.66 -6.82
CA VAL A 592 -13.31 -18.05 -6.37
C VAL A 592 -11.81 -18.36 -6.23
N THR A 593 -10.92 -17.57 -6.82
CA THR A 593 -9.46 -17.79 -6.76
C THR A 593 -8.71 -16.79 -5.89
N GLY A 594 -9.20 -15.56 -5.75
CA GLY A 594 -8.46 -14.43 -5.16
C GLY A 594 -7.41 -13.81 -6.10
N GLU A 595 -7.26 -14.32 -7.32
CA GLU A 595 -6.37 -13.78 -8.35
C GLU A 595 -7.06 -12.68 -9.15
N THR A 596 -6.29 -11.76 -9.71
CA THR A 596 -6.73 -10.76 -10.71
C THR A 596 -5.84 -10.84 -11.95
N GLU A 597 -6.11 -10.07 -13.01
CA GLU A 597 -5.21 -10.01 -14.16
C GLU A 597 -3.84 -9.40 -13.80
N ASP A 598 -3.76 -8.56 -12.75
CA ASP A 598 -2.50 -8.03 -12.21
C ASP A 598 -1.65 -9.10 -11.48
N THR A 599 -2.24 -10.23 -11.07
CA THR A 599 -1.54 -11.33 -10.37
C THR A 599 -1.37 -12.58 -11.24
N LEU A 600 -2.34 -12.88 -12.12
CA LEU A 600 -2.37 -14.07 -12.96
C LEU A 600 -2.76 -13.74 -14.41
N ALA A 601 -1.76 -13.38 -15.23
CA ALA A 601 -1.90 -13.08 -16.66
C ALA A 601 -1.14 -14.06 -17.56
N GLU A 602 -1.57 -14.16 -18.83
CA GLU A 602 -0.83 -14.88 -19.86
C GLU A 602 0.56 -14.28 -20.08
N GLY A 603 1.56 -15.13 -20.25
CA GLY A 603 2.96 -14.73 -20.35
C GLY A 603 3.68 -14.47 -19.02
N ARG A 604 2.98 -14.41 -17.87
CA ARG A 604 3.61 -14.30 -16.54
C ARG A 604 4.36 -15.57 -16.16
N ILE A 605 5.48 -15.43 -15.44
CA ILE A 605 6.21 -16.57 -14.85
C ILE A 605 5.65 -16.87 -13.46
N VAL A 606 5.42 -18.15 -13.17
CA VAL A 606 4.90 -18.68 -11.91
C VAL A 606 5.65 -19.93 -11.47
N GLN A 607 5.64 -20.23 -10.18
CA GLN A 607 6.07 -21.53 -9.67
C GLN A 607 4.88 -22.50 -9.61
N ALA A 608 5.12 -23.75 -10.00
CA ALA A 608 4.11 -24.80 -9.99
C ALA A 608 4.70 -26.12 -9.48
N THR A 609 4.06 -26.71 -8.46
CA THR A 609 4.46 -28.01 -7.90
C THR A 609 3.76 -29.13 -8.68
N VAL A 610 4.51 -30.13 -9.16
CA VAL A 610 3.96 -31.30 -9.84
C VAL A 610 3.15 -32.14 -8.85
N ARG A 611 1.89 -32.43 -9.19
CA ARG A 611 0.97 -33.22 -8.36
C ARG A 611 0.68 -34.60 -8.94
N LYS A 612 0.72 -34.77 -10.26
CA LYS A 612 0.59 -36.07 -10.93
C LYS A 612 1.20 -36.04 -12.32
N VAL A 613 1.99 -37.05 -12.68
CA VAL A 613 2.54 -37.20 -14.04
C VAL A 613 1.75 -38.23 -14.85
N GLN A 614 1.66 -38.02 -16.16
CA GLN A 614 1.05 -38.91 -17.16
C GLN A 614 1.85 -38.80 -18.47
N ALA A 615 1.85 -39.86 -19.29
CA ALA A 615 2.69 -39.99 -20.48
C ALA A 615 2.78 -38.75 -21.40
N GLN A 616 1.69 -38.00 -21.55
CA GLN A 616 1.60 -36.83 -22.43
C GLN A 616 1.33 -35.49 -21.69
N ARG A 617 1.19 -35.51 -20.36
CA ARG A 617 0.98 -34.28 -19.56
C ARG A 617 1.35 -34.46 -18.08
N ALA A 618 1.85 -33.41 -17.45
CA ALA A 618 1.88 -33.27 -16.00
C ALA A 618 0.70 -32.39 -15.51
N ILE A 619 0.13 -32.79 -14.38
CA ILE A 619 -0.83 -32.01 -13.60
C ILE A 619 -0.04 -31.37 -12.47
N CYS A 620 0.00 -30.05 -12.47
CA CYS A 620 0.69 -29.23 -11.48
C CYS A 620 -0.31 -28.44 -10.63
N MET A 621 0.17 -27.82 -9.57
CA MET A 621 -0.58 -26.93 -8.69
C MET A 621 0.23 -25.65 -8.49
N LEU A 622 -0.38 -24.51 -8.79
CA LEU A 622 0.20 -23.19 -8.53
C LEU A 622 0.08 -22.87 -7.03
N GLU A 623 0.83 -21.87 -6.55
CA GLU A 623 0.76 -21.41 -5.15
C GLU A 623 -0.67 -20.95 -4.76
N SER A 624 -1.41 -20.40 -5.71
CA SER A 624 -2.84 -20.04 -5.59
C SER A 624 -3.81 -21.22 -5.51
N GLY A 625 -3.31 -22.47 -5.51
CA GLY A 625 -4.11 -23.69 -5.52
C GLY A 625 -4.75 -24.02 -6.88
N LEU A 626 -4.64 -23.14 -7.88
CA LEU A 626 -5.10 -23.40 -9.24
C LEU A 626 -4.40 -24.60 -9.87
N THR A 627 -5.13 -25.34 -10.70
CA THR A 627 -4.61 -26.55 -11.36
C THR A 627 -3.88 -26.18 -12.65
N GLY A 628 -2.57 -26.39 -12.66
CA GLY A 628 -1.72 -26.24 -13.82
C GLY A 628 -1.76 -27.47 -14.73
N MET A 629 -1.85 -27.26 -16.05
CA MET A 629 -1.75 -28.28 -17.09
C MET A 629 -0.47 -28.03 -17.88
N LEU A 630 0.51 -28.92 -17.78
CA LEU A 630 1.73 -28.89 -18.59
C LEU A 630 1.68 -30.03 -19.61
N ALA A 631 1.58 -29.72 -20.90
CA ALA A 631 1.67 -30.73 -21.96
C ALA A 631 3.11 -31.17 -22.18
N LYS A 632 3.33 -32.41 -22.63
CA LYS A 632 4.66 -32.92 -22.99
C LYS A 632 5.36 -32.00 -24.01
N GLU A 633 4.60 -31.57 -25.01
CA GLU A 633 5.04 -30.64 -26.05
C GLU A 633 5.50 -29.28 -25.52
N ASP A 634 5.17 -28.90 -24.28
CA ASP A 634 5.45 -27.58 -23.67
C ASP A 634 6.48 -27.64 -22.52
N TYR A 635 6.98 -28.81 -22.16
CA TYR A 635 7.97 -28.97 -21.10
C TYR A 635 9.38 -28.55 -21.53
N SER A 636 9.87 -29.06 -22.66
CA SER A 636 11.20 -28.79 -23.21
C SER A 636 11.11 -28.42 -24.70
N ASP A 637 12.15 -27.77 -25.22
CA ASP A 637 12.28 -27.52 -26.66
C ASP A 637 12.56 -28.84 -27.42
N ASP A 638 13.36 -29.72 -26.82
CA ASP A 638 13.69 -31.07 -27.33
C ASP A 638 12.67 -32.14 -26.90
N TRP A 639 11.39 -31.77 -26.72
CA TRP A 639 10.30 -32.65 -26.24
C TRP A 639 10.08 -33.93 -27.04
N ARG A 640 10.64 -34.02 -28.26
CA ARG A 640 10.55 -35.19 -29.15
C ARG A 640 11.42 -36.36 -28.69
N ASP A 641 12.51 -36.08 -28.01
CA ASP A 641 13.47 -37.09 -27.54
C ASP A 641 13.04 -37.69 -26.19
N ILE A 642 12.18 -36.97 -25.45
CA ILE A 642 11.47 -37.50 -24.29
C ILE A 642 10.44 -38.53 -24.77
N SER A 643 10.41 -39.72 -24.18
CA SER A 643 9.41 -40.75 -24.51
C SER A 643 8.15 -40.59 -23.67
N ASP A 644 8.28 -40.72 -22.34
CA ASP A 644 7.24 -40.43 -21.35
C ASP A 644 7.70 -39.25 -20.47
N LEU A 645 6.80 -38.36 -20.04
CA LEU A 645 7.17 -37.30 -19.08
C LEU A 645 7.65 -37.87 -17.74
N SER A 646 7.14 -39.04 -17.36
CA SER A 646 7.45 -39.74 -16.10
C SER A 646 8.93 -40.19 -16.02
N ASP A 647 9.64 -40.25 -17.15
CA ASP A 647 11.08 -40.51 -17.19
C ASP A 647 11.90 -39.27 -16.75
N SER A 648 11.27 -38.08 -16.75
CA SER A 648 11.92 -36.77 -16.64
C SER A 648 11.37 -35.86 -15.53
N MET A 649 10.23 -36.23 -14.93
CA MET A 649 9.51 -35.45 -13.93
C MET A 649 8.88 -36.36 -12.87
N HIS A 650 8.93 -35.95 -11.61
CA HIS A 650 8.42 -36.70 -10.47
C HIS A 650 7.31 -35.92 -9.72
N GLU A 651 6.47 -36.64 -8.98
CA GLU A 651 5.45 -36.02 -8.12
C GLU A 651 6.13 -35.33 -6.92
N GLY A 652 5.90 -34.02 -6.76
CA GLY A 652 6.57 -33.17 -5.77
C GLY A 652 7.60 -32.19 -6.35
N ASP A 653 8.03 -32.35 -7.61
CA ASP A 653 8.99 -31.44 -8.26
C ASP A 653 8.42 -30.01 -8.34
N MET A 654 9.27 -28.99 -8.12
CA MET A 654 8.90 -27.59 -8.29
C MET A 654 9.45 -27.07 -9.62
N LEU A 655 8.56 -26.64 -10.52
CA LEU A 655 8.93 -26.06 -11.80
C LEU A 655 8.69 -24.55 -11.82
N THR A 656 9.62 -23.81 -12.43
CA THR A 656 9.39 -22.42 -12.86
C THR A 656 8.91 -22.44 -14.30
N CYS A 657 7.66 -22.04 -14.54
CA CYS A 657 7.04 -22.08 -15.86
C CYS A 657 6.27 -20.80 -16.14
N LYS A 658 6.01 -20.55 -17.42
CA LYS A 658 5.26 -19.40 -17.91
C LYS A 658 3.81 -19.80 -18.17
N ILE A 659 2.87 -18.91 -17.87
CA ILE A 659 1.46 -19.09 -18.21
C ILE A 659 1.32 -18.98 -19.74
N LYS A 660 0.79 -20.03 -20.36
CA LYS A 660 0.54 -20.13 -21.80
C LYS A 660 -0.85 -19.62 -22.15
N THR A 661 -1.88 -20.11 -21.47
CA THR A 661 -3.27 -19.62 -21.53
C THR A 661 -4.05 -19.90 -20.23
N ILE A 662 -5.14 -19.16 -19.97
CA ILE A 662 -5.99 -19.34 -18.79
C ILE A 662 -7.42 -19.74 -19.20
N GLN A 663 -7.85 -20.96 -18.84
CA GLN A 663 -9.25 -21.40 -18.97
C GLN A 663 -10.06 -21.01 -17.73
N LYS A 664 -10.49 -19.74 -17.68
CA LYS A 664 -11.29 -19.17 -16.57
C LYS A 664 -12.51 -20.05 -16.25
N ASN A 665 -13.27 -20.47 -17.28
CA ASN A 665 -14.44 -21.36 -17.18
C ASN A 665 -14.23 -22.73 -16.49
N ARG A 666 -13.00 -23.21 -16.37
CA ARG A 666 -12.66 -24.54 -15.80
C ARG A 666 -11.65 -24.45 -14.67
N PHE A 667 -11.29 -23.23 -14.26
CA PHE A 667 -10.26 -22.96 -13.25
C PHE A 667 -8.93 -23.68 -13.53
N GLN A 668 -8.52 -23.70 -14.81
CA GLN A 668 -7.33 -24.41 -15.30
C GLN A 668 -6.36 -23.45 -16.00
N VAL A 669 -5.08 -23.56 -15.67
CA VAL A 669 -4.01 -22.73 -16.23
C VAL A 669 -3.10 -23.63 -17.07
N PHE A 670 -2.86 -23.29 -18.33
CA PHE A 670 -1.92 -24.02 -19.18
C PHE A 670 -0.53 -23.42 -19.02
N LEU A 671 0.48 -24.28 -18.87
CA LEU A 671 1.85 -23.90 -18.55
C LEU A 671 2.82 -24.30 -19.68
N VAL A 672 3.89 -23.53 -19.84
CA VAL A 672 5.03 -23.83 -20.72
C VAL A 672 6.34 -23.57 -19.98
N CYS A 673 7.29 -24.49 -20.07
CA CYS A 673 8.56 -24.43 -19.34
C CYS A 673 9.79 -24.45 -20.27
N LYS A 674 9.57 -24.54 -21.60
CA LYS A 674 10.57 -24.40 -22.67
C LYS A 674 11.52 -23.24 -22.45
N GLU A 675 12.82 -23.46 -22.65
CA GLU A 675 13.82 -22.40 -22.54
C GLU A 675 13.60 -21.30 -23.60
N SER A 676 13.16 -21.67 -24.81
CA SER A 676 12.81 -20.72 -25.87
C SER A 676 11.69 -19.77 -25.47
N GLU A 677 10.62 -20.26 -24.82
CA GLU A 677 9.50 -19.44 -24.36
C GLU A 677 9.79 -18.68 -23.07
N MET A 678 10.56 -19.25 -22.15
CA MET A 678 11.04 -18.55 -20.95
C MET A 678 11.94 -17.35 -21.32
N ARG A 679 12.68 -17.45 -22.43
CA ARG A 679 13.44 -16.33 -23.03
C ARG A 679 12.60 -15.43 -23.96
N SER A 680 11.35 -15.78 -24.27
CA SER A 680 10.55 -15.09 -25.27
C SER A 680 9.72 -13.94 -24.69
N ASN A 681 10.19 -12.71 -24.92
CA ASN A 681 9.47 -11.49 -24.53
C ASN A 681 8.25 -11.17 -25.41
N ARG A 682 7.71 -12.13 -26.19
CA ARG A 682 6.55 -11.95 -27.08
C ARG A 682 5.28 -11.43 -26.38
N TYR A 683 5.14 -11.69 -25.08
CA TYR A 683 4.03 -11.23 -24.24
C TYR A 683 4.30 -9.87 -23.56
N GLN A 684 5.46 -9.24 -23.75
CA GLN A 684 5.78 -7.91 -23.19
C GLN A 684 5.13 -6.73 -23.95
N ASN A 685 4.31 -7.01 -24.97
CA ASN A 685 3.44 -6.02 -25.59
C ASN A 685 2.25 -5.73 -24.65
N ALA A 686 2.54 -5.09 -23.51
CA ALA A 686 1.52 -4.63 -22.59
C ALA A 686 0.56 -3.67 -23.32
N PRO A 687 -0.76 -3.91 -23.32
CA PRO A 687 -1.71 -2.97 -23.87
C PRO A 687 -1.65 -1.66 -23.04
N ASN A 688 -1.64 -0.52 -23.72
CA ASN A 688 -1.60 0.82 -23.13
C ASN A 688 -0.34 1.17 -22.31
N LEU A 689 0.85 0.94 -22.87
CA LEU A 689 2.03 1.71 -22.45
C LEU A 689 1.82 3.22 -22.70
N ASP A 690 2.28 4.05 -21.76
CA ASP A 690 2.13 5.51 -21.81
C ASP A 690 2.84 6.11 -23.05
N PRO A 691 2.25 7.08 -23.79
CA PRO A 691 2.87 7.70 -24.96
C PRO A 691 4.24 8.36 -24.72
N TYR A 692 4.58 8.68 -23.47
CA TYR A 692 5.88 9.23 -23.05
C TYR A 692 6.87 8.16 -22.56
N TYR A 693 6.47 6.88 -22.54
CA TYR A 693 7.31 5.74 -22.17
C TYR A 693 8.35 5.44 -23.26
N ARG A 694 9.65 5.46 -22.91
CA ARG A 694 10.75 5.19 -23.85
C ARG A 694 11.87 4.41 -23.17
N GLU A 695 11.81 3.08 -23.29
CA GLU A 695 12.84 2.16 -22.79
C GLU A 695 14.22 2.48 -23.39
N ASP A 696 15.17 2.85 -22.54
CA ASP A 696 16.53 3.21 -22.97
C ASP A 696 17.43 1.98 -23.10
N ARG A 697 17.15 1.18 -24.13
CA ARG A 697 17.90 -0.07 -24.45
C ARG A 697 19.40 0.15 -24.64
N SER A 698 19.82 1.38 -24.94
CA SER A 698 21.24 1.73 -25.12
C SER A 698 22.01 1.73 -23.81
N SER A 699 21.40 2.27 -22.74
CA SER A 699 22.00 2.34 -21.40
C SER A 699 22.20 0.94 -20.79
N LEU A 700 21.15 0.11 -20.78
CA LEU A 700 21.17 -1.21 -20.14
C LEU A 700 22.29 -2.12 -20.65
N GLN A 701 22.48 -2.21 -21.96
CA GLN A 701 23.55 -3.02 -22.53
C GLN A 701 24.93 -2.44 -22.22
N SER A 702 25.09 -1.11 -22.30
CA SER A 702 26.37 -0.43 -22.01
C SER A 702 26.77 -0.56 -20.54
N GLU A 703 25.81 -0.42 -19.61
CA GLU A 703 26.06 -0.53 -18.16
C GLU A 703 26.26 -1.98 -17.70
N GLN A 704 25.50 -2.94 -18.24
CA GLN A 704 25.76 -4.36 -17.97
C GLN A 704 27.10 -4.82 -18.56
N GLU A 705 27.45 -4.38 -19.78
CA GLU A 705 28.80 -4.59 -20.31
C GLU A 705 29.87 -3.92 -19.44
N LYS A 706 29.67 -2.67 -18.99
CA LYS A 706 30.65 -1.93 -18.19
C LYS A 706 30.87 -2.59 -16.83
N ALA A 707 29.79 -2.90 -16.09
CA ALA A 707 29.87 -3.59 -14.81
C ALA A 707 30.43 -5.02 -14.94
N ARG A 708 30.17 -5.72 -16.06
CA ARG A 708 30.80 -7.01 -16.36
C ARG A 708 32.28 -6.86 -16.68
N LYS A 709 32.66 -5.91 -17.54
CA LYS A 709 34.06 -5.61 -17.89
C LYS A 709 34.85 -5.16 -16.67
N GLU A 710 34.26 -4.37 -15.76
CA GLU A 710 34.86 -4.00 -14.48
C GLU A 710 35.03 -5.21 -13.54
N LYS A 711 34.03 -6.11 -13.43
CA LYS A 711 34.16 -7.37 -12.68
C LYS A 711 35.17 -8.36 -13.30
N GLU A 712 35.37 -8.34 -14.61
CA GLU A 712 36.37 -9.16 -15.31
C GLU A 712 37.79 -8.53 -15.21
N LEU A 713 37.92 -7.20 -15.26
CA LEU A 713 39.17 -6.45 -15.06
C LEU A 713 39.69 -6.55 -13.61
N ALA A 714 38.80 -6.43 -12.62
CA ALA A 714 39.15 -6.54 -11.20
C ALA A 714 39.77 -7.90 -10.83
N LYS A 715 39.54 -8.95 -11.62
CA LYS A 715 40.02 -10.31 -11.34
C LYS A 715 41.46 -10.60 -11.75
N LYS A 716 42.21 -9.68 -12.38
CA LYS A 716 43.58 -9.97 -12.90
C LYS A 716 44.59 -8.83 -12.69
N HIS A 717 44.98 -8.59 -11.43
CA HIS A 717 45.99 -7.60 -11.05
C HIS A 717 47.47 -7.99 -11.30
N PHE A 718 47.73 -9.12 -12.00
CA PHE A 718 49.08 -9.53 -12.41
C PHE A 718 49.07 -10.20 -13.79
N LYS A 719 50.22 -10.27 -14.46
CA LYS A 719 50.40 -11.07 -15.69
C LYS A 719 50.92 -12.47 -15.35
N PRO A 720 50.19 -13.56 -15.67
CA PRO A 720 50.68 -14.92 -15.46
C PRO A 720 52.03 -15.19 -16.12
N ARG A 721 52.87 -15.97 -15.45
CA ARG A 721 54.27 -16.24 -15.78
C ARG A 721 54.42 -17.67 -16.28
N MET A 722 55.35 -17.90 -17.20
CA MET A 722 55.74 -19.22 -17.69
C MET A 722 56.97 -19.71 -16.91
N ILE A 723 56.75 -20.01 -15.63
CA ILE A 723 57.75 -20.52 -14.69
C ILE A 723 57.23 -21.85 -14.15
N VAL A 724 58.04 -22.90 -14.25
CA VAL A 724 57.74 -24.25 -13.74
C VAL A 724 58.68 -24.51 -12.57
N HIS A 725 58.18 -24.35 -11.34
CA HIS A 725 58.94 -24.55 -10.11
C HIS A 725 58.00 -24.95 -8.95
N PRO A 726 58.34 -25.90 -8.08
CA PRO A 726 57.42 -26.39 -7.04
C PRO A 726 56.95 -25.32 -6.04
N ARG A 727 57.75 -24.26 -5.81
CA ARG A 727 57.39 -23.14 -4.94
C ARG A 727 56.79 -21.95 -5.69
N PHE A 728 56.52 -22.05 -7.00
CA PHE A 728 55.94 -20.97 -7.81
C PHE A 728 54.48 -21.23 -8.19
N GLN A 729 53.58 -20.25 -8.01
CA GLN A 729 52.21 -20.30 -8.54
C GLN A 729 51.75 -18.94 -9.08
N ASN A 730 50.90 -18.97 -10.12
CA ASN A 730 50.26 -17.80 -10.72
C ASN A 730 49.01 -17.38 -9.93
N ILE A 731 49.20 -16.78 -8.76
CA ILE A 731 48.15 -16.32 -7.84
C ILE A 731 48.40 -14.87 -7.38
N THR A 732 47.34 -14.19 -6.93
CA THR A 732 47.36 -12.85 -6.34
C THR A 732 48.05 -12.80 -4.97
N ALA A 733 48.14 -11.61 -4.37
CA ALA A 733 48.61 -11.46 -2.99
C ALA A 733 47.65 -12.11 -1.97
N ASP A 734 46.34 -11.95 -2.18
CA ASP A 734 45.32 -12.37 -1.23
C ASP A 734 45.09 -13.90 -1.30
N GLU A 735 44.99 -14.47 -2.50
CA GLU A 735 44.98 -15.93 -2.72
C GLU A 735 46.24 -16.61 -2.16
N ALA A 736 47.39 -15.92 -2.16
CA ALA A 736 48.62 -16.44 -1.55
C ALA A 736 48.63 -16.37 -0.01
N MET A 737 47.90 -15.43 0.59
CA MET A 737 47.70 -15.40 2.04
C MET A 737 46.66 -16.44 2.48
N GLU A 738 45.63 -16.66 1.67
CA GLU A 738 44.64 -17.74 1.84
C GLU A 738 45.30 -19.12 1.73
N PHE A 739 46.07 -19.40 0.66
CA PHE A 739 46.80 -20.66 0.47
C PHE A 739 47.85 -20.98 1.56
N LEU A 740 48.34 -19.96 2.27
CA LEU A 740 49.25 -20.12 3.40
C LEU A 740 48.54 -20.17 4.77
N SER A 741 47.25 -19.80 4.85
CA SER A 741 46.55 -19.62 6.12
C SER A 741 46.55 -20.88 6.99
N ASP A 742 46.20 -22.02 6.39
CA ASP A 742 46.11 -23.34 7.05
C ASP A 742 47.48 -24.06 7.21
N LYS A 743 48.60 -23.41 6.86
CA LYS A 743 49.94 -24.01 6.87
C LYS A 743 50.81 -23.54 8.03
N ASP A 744 51.89 -24.28 8.32
CA ASP A 744 52.81 -23.94 9.41
C ASP A 744 53.62 -22.65 9.18
N PRO A 745 53.94 -21.88 10.24
CA PRO A 745 54.90 -20.79 10.18
C PRO A 745 56.27 -21.22 9.64
N GLY A 746 56.76 -20.46 8.67
CA GLY A 746 57.96 -20.77 7.88
C GLY A 746 57.68 -21.33 6.50
N GLU A 747 56.44 -21.71 6.16
CA GLU A 747 56.07 -22.05 4.79
C GLU A 747 56.03 -20.80 3.90
N SER A 748 56.48 -20.94 2.64
CA SER A 748 56.50 -19.85 1.66
C SER A 748 56.08 -20.26 0.25
N ILE A 749 55.64 -19.27 -0.52
CA ILE A 749 55.29 -19.37 -1.94
C ILE A 749 55.82 -18.16 -2.71
N ILE A 750 56.28 -18.38 -3.94
CA ILE A 750 56.71 -17.33 -4.87
C ILE A 750 55.59 -17.12 -5.88
N ARG A 751 55.21 -15.87 -6.09
CA ARG A 751 54.11 -15.48 -6.99
C ARG A 751 54.51 -14.32 -7.90
N PRO A 752 53.75 -14.04 -8.97
CA PRO A 752 53.92 -12.84 -9.77
C PRO A 752 53.83 -11.58 -8.91
N SER A 753 54.65 -10.58 -9.22
CA SER A 753 54.47 -9.24 -8.65
C SER A 753 53.54 -8.41 -9.53
N SER A 754 52.66 -7.63 -8.90
CA SER A 754 51.86 -6.59 -9.60
C SER A 754 52.73 -5.47 -10.19
N ARG A 755 54.00 -5.39 -9.79
CA ARG A 755 54.99 -4.43 -10.29
C ARG A 755 55.51 -4.71 -11.71
N GLY A 756 55.16 -5.86 -12.30
CA GLY A 756 55.42 -6.17 -13.71
C GLY A 756 56.35 -7.37 -13.96
N PRO A 757 56.63 -7.69 -15.24
CA PRO A 757 57.21 -8.98 -15.67
C PRO A 757 58.71 -9.19 -15.35
N SER A 758 59.34 -8.28 -14.62
CA SER A 758 60.73 -8.39 -14.13
C SER A 758 60.80 -8.44 -12.59
N PHE A 759 59.66 -8.70 -11.94
CA PHE A 759 59.55 -8.81 -10.49
C PHE A 759 58.70 -10.02 -10.11
N LEU A 760 59.22 -10.83 -9.19
CA LEU A 760 58.45 -11.84 -8.45
C LEU A 760 58.32 -11.37 -7.00
N THR A 761 57.34 -11.89 -6.26
CA THR A 761 57.20 -11.62 -4.83
C THR A 761 57.16 -12.95 -4.08
N LEU A 762 58.18 -13.20 -3.27
CA LEU A 762 58.17 -14.25 -2.24
C LEU A 762 57.18 -13.83 -1.14
N THR A 763 56.31 -14.74 -0.72
CA THR A 763 55.39 -14.57 0.41
C THR A 763 55.64 -15.69 1.40
N LEU A 764 55.90 -15.34 2.66
CA LEU A 764 56.28 -16.24 3.75
C LEU A 764 55.31 -16.07 4.92
N LYS A 765 54.76 -17.16 5.46
CA LYS A 765 54.00 -17.10 6.72
C LYS A 765 54.97 -16.95 7.90
N VAL A 766 54.94 -15.80 8.57
CA VAL A 766 55.74 -15.54 9.77
C VAL A 766 54.99 -16.02 11.01
N TYR A 767 53.67 -15.80 11.05
CA TYR A 767 52.78 -16.29 12.08
C TYR A 767 51.33 -16.34 11.55
N ASP A 768 50.39 -16.83 12.34
CA ASP A 768 48.96 -16.78 12.00
C ASP A 768 48.50 -15.32 11.80
N GLY A 769 47.94 -15.02 10.62
CA GLY A 769 47.56 -13.67 10.22
C GLY A 769 48.73 -12.71 9.93
N VAL A 770 49.99 -13.18 9.87
CA VAL A 770 51.17 -12.32 9.63
C VAL A 770 52.06 -12.91 8.53
N TYR A 771 52.02 -12.30 7.36
CA TYR A 771 52.78 -12.70 6.17
C TYR A 771 53.84 -11.65 5.82
N ALA A 772 55.08 -12.09 5.57
CA ALA A 772 56.12 -11.23 5.05
C ALA A 772 56.18 -11.38 3.52
N HIS A 773 56.12 -10.25 2.81
CA HIS A 773 56.31 -10.20 1.36
C HIS A 773 57.69 -9.64 1.04
N LYS A 774 58.42 -10.28 0.12
CA LYS A 774 59.74 -9.84 -0.32
C LYS A 774 59.83 -9.88 -1.84
N ASP A 775 60.05 -8.72 -2.45
CA ASP A 775 60.24 -8.63 -3.89
C ASP A 775 61.62 -9.16 -4.30
N ILE A 776 61.61 -9.98 -5.35
CA ILE A 776 62.76 -10.53 -6.07
C ILE A 776 62.84 -9.77 -7.40
N VAL A 777 63.97 -9.12 -7.66
CA VAL A 777 64.21 -8.39 -8.91
C VAL A 777 64.89 -9.30 -9.91
N GLU A 778 64.31 -9.48 -11.10
CA GLU A 778 64.80 -10.39 -12.13
C GLU A 778 65.67 -9.65 -13.16
N GLY A 779 66.95 -10.02 -13.26
CA GLY A 779 67.91 -9.45 -14.21
C GLY A 779 68.12 -10.28 -15.48
N GLY A 780 68.73 -9.66 -16.50
CA GLY A 780 69.21 -10.36 -17.70
C GLY A 780 68.12 -10.81 -18.70
N LYS A 781 66.91 -10.23 -18.63
CA LYS A 781 65.82 -10.52 -19.59
C LYS A 781 66.02 -9.79 -20.91
N GLU A 782 65.72 -10.49 -22.00
CA GLU A 782 65.80 -9.92 -23.35
C GLU A 782 64.43 -9.40 -23.79
N HIS A 783 64.31 -8.08 -23.94
CA HIS A 783 63.08 -7.35 -24.25
C HIS A 783 62.59 -7.49 -25.72
N LYS A 784 63.08 -8.48 -26.47
CA LYS A 784 62.76 -8.67 -27.89
C LYS A 784 61.37 -9.29 -28.12
N ASP A 785 60.99 -10.23 -27.26
CA ASP A 785 59.72 -10.98 -27.36
C ASP A 785 58.91 -10.89 -26.08
N ILE A 786 57.59 -11.06 -26.20
CA ILE A 786 56.69 -11.13 -25.02
C ILE A 786 56.94 -12.44 -24.24
N THR A 787 57.27 -13.53 -24.93
CA THR A 787 57.49 -14.85 -24.32
C THR A 787 58.78 -14.94 -23.50
N SER A 788 59.87 -14.26 -23.90
CA SER A 788 61.10 -14.16 -23.09
C SER A 788 60.86 -13.39 -21.79
N LEU A 789 60.03 -12.34 -21.82
CA LEU A 789 59.64 -11.58 -20.63
C LEU A 789 58.76 -12.39 -19.66
N LEU A 790 58.00 -13.39 -20.13
CA LEU A 790 57.18 -14.27 -19.29
C LEU A 790 57.95 -15.40 -18.60
N ARG A 791 59.17 -15.70 -19.04
CA ARG A 791 60.10 -16.63 -18.35
C ARG A 791 60.85 -15.96 -17.21
N ILE A 792 61.53 -16.76 -16.40
CA ILE A 792 62.41 -16.29 -15.32
C ILE A 792 63.63 -15.54 -15.88
N GLY A 793 64.17 -14.60 -15.10
CA GLY A 793 65.43 -13.90 -15.41
C GLY A 793 66.67 -14.81 -15.35
N LYS A 794 67.78 -14.33 -15.92
CA LYS A 794 69.10 -15.02 -15.87
C LYS A 794 69.85 -14.77 -14.55
N THR A 795 69.31 -13.91 -13.69
CA THR A 795 69.79 -13.60 -12.33
C THR A 795 68.61 -13.10 -11.50
N LEU A 796 68.64 -13.37 -10.20
CA LEU A 796 67.66 -12.90 -9.22
C LEU A 796 68.37 -12.06 -8.15
N LYS A 797 67.72 -11.01 -7.63
CA LYS A 797 68.29 -10.16 -6.58
C LYS A 797 67.29 -9.88 -5.46
N ILE A 798 67.75 -10.01 -4.21
CA ILE A 798 66.95 -9.74 -3.01
C ILE A 798 67.74 -8.80 -2.09
N GLY A 799 67.54 -7.49 -2.26
CA GLY A 799 68.37 -6.48 -1.60
C GLY A 799 69.75 -6.40 -2.26
N GLU A 800 70.79 -6.69 -1.49
CA GLU A 800 72.20 -6.69 -1.97
C GLU A 800 72.67 -8.08 -2.40
N ASP A 801 72.03 -9.16 -1.90
CA ASP A 801 72.37 -10.54 -2.23
C ASP A 801 71.82 -10.93 -3.63
N THR A 802 72.61 -11.70 -4.39
CA THR A 802 72.30 -12.15 -5.77
C THR A 802 72.34 -13.67 -5.89
N PHE A 803 71.43 -14.21 -6.71
CA PHE A 803 71.17 -15.64 -6.88
C PHE A 803 71.00 -15.97 -8.37
N GLU A 804 71.25 -17.22 -8.75
CA GLU A 804 71.15 -17.71 -10.13
C GLU A 804 69.72 -18.19 -10.47
N ASP A 805 69.07 -18.95 -9.58
CA ASP A 805 67.71 -19.48 -9.75
C ASP A 805 66.85 -19.45 -8.47
N LEU A 806 65.65 -20.04 -8.52
CA LEU A 806 64.70 -20.06 -7.39
C LEU A 806 65.09 -21.05 -6.28
N ASP A 807 65.80 -22.13 -6.60
CA ASP A 807 66.20 -23.12 -5.61
C ASP A 807 67.36 -22.56 -4.77
N GLU A 808 68.30 -21.85 -5.40
CA GLU A 808 69.32 -21.09 -4.66
C GLU A 808 68.71 -19.98 -3.77
N VAL A 809 67.61 -19.33 -4.21
CA VAL A 809 66.85 -18.40 -3.35
C VAL A 809 66.24 -19.12 -2.14
N MET A 810 65.72 -20.34 -2.29
CA MET A 810 65.22 -21.12 -1.15
C MET A 810 66.38 -21.43 -0.19
N ASP A 811 67.43 -22.09 -0.67
CA ASP A 811 68.55 -22.60 0.13
C ASP A 811 69.36 -21.49 0.84
N ARG A 812 69.65 -20.38 0.14
CA ARG A 812 70.52 -19.31 0.68
C ARG A 812 69.78 -18.15 1.34
N TYR A 813 68.47 -17.99 1.12
CA TYR A 813 67.69 -16.88 1.69
C TYR A 813 66.52 -17.34 2.55
N VAL A 814 65.71 -18.30 2.09
CA VAL A 814 64.49 -18.71 2.81
C VAL A 814 64.82 -19.63 3.97
N ASP A 815 65.54 -20.73 3.75
CA ASP A 815 65.74 -21.77 4.75
C ASP A 815 66.53 -21.31 6.00
N PRO A 816 67.59 -20.47 5.89
CA PRO A 816 68.22 -19.86 7.06
C PRO A 816 67.27 -18.93 7.82
N LEU A 817 66.45 -18.16 7.10
CA LEU A 817 65.47 -17.24 7.67
C LEU A 817 64.33 -18.00 8.39
N VAL A 818 63.87 -19.12 7.82
CA VAL A 818 62.91 -20.04 8.43
C VAL A 818 63.50 -20.74 9.66
N THR A 819 64.78 -21.08 9.63
CA THR A 819 65.51 -21.64 10.78
C THR A 819 65.54 -20.63 11.95
N HIS A 820 65.91 -19.38 11.69
CA HIS A 820 65.87 -18.31 12.69
C HIS A 820 64.44 -17.98 13.15
N LEU A 821 63.44 -18.02 12.26
CA LEU A 821 62.02 -17.89 12.62
C LEU A 821 61.60 -18.95 13.65
N LYS A 822 61.85 -20.23 13.34
CA LYS A 822 61.50 -21.36 14.21
C LYS A 822 62.26 -21.31 15.54
N ALA A 823 63.51 -20.86 15.54
CA ALA A 823 64.27 -20.62 16.78
C ALA A 823 63.64 -19.54 17.67
N MET A 824 63.07 -18.47 17.11
CA MET A 824 62.40 -17.42 17.88
C MET A 824 61.02 -17.87 18.40
N LEU A 825 60.22 -18.55 17.57
CA LEU A 825 58.90 -19.07 17.97
C LEU A 825 58.98 -20.15 19.05
N SER A 826 60.11 -20.85 19.16
CA SER A 826 60.39 -21.86 20.20
C SER A 826 61.19 -21.33 21.39
N TYR A 827 61.59 -20.05 21.40
CA TYR A 827 62.40 -19.50 22.47
C TYR A 827 61.62 -19.43 23.80
N ARG A 828 62.25 -19.83 24.90
CA ARG A 828 61.68 -19.91 26.27
C ARG A 828 61.05 -18.64 26.85
N LYS A 829 61.22 -17.49 26.19
CA LYS A 829 60.62 -16.20 26.53
C LYS A 829 59.75 -15.60 25.43
N PHE A 830 59.41 -16.38 24.41
CA PHE A 830 58.36 -16.03 23.45
C PHE A 830 56.97 -16.17 24.09
N ARG A 831 56.08 -15.22 23.84
CA ARG A 831 54.68 -15.22 24.29
C ARG A 831 53.76 -15.13 23.06
N ARG A 832 52.67 -15.91 23.08
CA ARG A 832 51.61 -15.87 22.06
C ARG A 832 50.48 -14.95 22.54
N GLY A 833 49.86 -14.24 21.61
CA GLY A 833 48.77 -13.30 21.86
C GLY A 833 49.00 -11.96 21.17
N THR A 834 48.02 -11.06 21.24
CA THR A 834 48.16 -9.68 20.75
C THR A 834 49.11 -8.86 21.63
N LYS A 835 49.59 -7.72 21.12
CA LYS A 835 50.47 -6.77 21.83
C LYS A 835 49.90 -6.39 23.22
N ALA A 836 48.59 -6.23 23.35
CA ALA A 836 47.92 -5.90 24.60
C ALA A 836 47.83 -7.09 25.58
N GLU A 837 47.60 -8.30 25.10
CA GLU A 837 47.61 -9.52 25.92
C GLU A 837 49.02 -9.82 26.46
N VAL A 838 50.05 -9.68 25.60
CA VAL A 838 51.45 -9.88 25.96
C VAL A 838 51.90 -8.85 27.00
N ASP A 839 51.49 -7.59 26.84
CA ASP A 839 51.68 -6.53 27.83
C ASP A 839 51.08 -6.89 29.19
N GLU A 840 49.82 -7.36 29.22
CA GLU A 840 49.13 -7.65 30.48
C GLU A 840 49.73 -8.89 31.18
N GLN A 841 50.09 -9.93 30.42
CA GLN A 841 50.88 -11.06 30.93
C GLN A 841 52.21 -10.59 31.55
N LEU A 842 52.84 -9.56 30.99
CA LEU A 842 54.07 -8.98 31.54
C LEU A 842 53.83 -8.10 32.77
N ARG A 843 52.70 -7.37 32.85
CA ARG A 843 52.30 -6.64 34.07
C ARG A 843 52.05 -7.60 35.23
N ILE A 844 51.46 -8.77 34.96
CA ILE A 844 51.28 -9.84 35.94
C ILE A 844 52.63 -10.44 36.35
N GLU A 845 53.51 -10.81 35.40
CA GLU A 845 54.85 -11.31 35.74
C GLU A 845 55.69 -10.27 36.53
N LYS A 846 55.43 -8.97 36.32
CA LYS A 846 56.05 -7.87 37.08
C LYS A 846 55.46 -7.68 38.48
N SER A 847 54.16 -7.89 38.69
CA SER A 847 53.54 -7.74 40.01
C SER A 847 53.89 -8.91 40.94
N GLU A 848 54.08 -10.11 40.40
CA GLU A 848 54.65 -11.26 41.11
C GLU A 848 56.11 -11.05 41.52
N TYR A 849 56.92 -10.38 40.66
CA TYR A 849 58.35 -10.17 40.90
C TYR A 849 58.76 -8.69 40.74
N PRO A 850 58.35 -7.76 41.63
CA PRO A 850 58.54 -6.32 41.44
C PRO A 850 60.00 -5.86 41.26
N MET A 851 60.94 -6.53 41.93
CA MET A 851 62.39 -6.23 41.86
C MET A 851 63.06 -6.78 40.58
N ARG A 852 62.35 -7.57 39.76
CA ARG A 852 62.88 -8.17 38.52
C ARG A 852 62.52 -7.31 37.31
N ILE A 853 63.44 -7.22 36.35
CA ILE A 853 63.09 -6.76 35.00
C ILE A 853 62.51 -7.96 34.25
N VAL A 854 61.24 -7.87 33.89
CA VAL A 854 60.56 -8.88 33.08
C VAL A 854 60.61 -8.48 31.61
N TYR A 855 60.82 -9.48 30.74
CA TYR A 855 60.87 -9.29 29.29
C TYR A 855 60.34 -10.54 28.56
N CYS A 856 59.86 -10.33 27.34
CA CYS A 856 59.43 -11.38 26.43
C CYS A 856 59.58 -10.96 24.96
N PHE A 857 59.56 -11.95 24.07
CA PHE A 857 59.39 -11.73 22.63
C PHE A 857 57.96 -12.07 22.20
N GLY A 858 57.45 -11.40 21.19
CA GLY A 858 56.16 -11.68 20.56
C GLY A 858 56.18 -11.32 19.07
N ILE A 859 55.03 -11.44 18.40
CA ILE A 859 54.87 -11.12 16.97
C ILE A 859 54.61 -9.64 16.76
N SER A 860 55.27 -9.04 15.76
CA SER A 860 54.91 -7.72 15.26
C SER A 860 53.88 -7.82 14.14
N HIS A 861 52.61 -7.61 14.47
CA HIS A 861 51.54 -7.43 13.46
C HIS A 861 51.69 -6.09 12.72
N GLU A 862 52.37 -5.11 13.33
CA GLU A 862 52.64 -3.78 12.76
C GLU A 862 53.69 -3.86 11.64
N HIS A 863 54.68 -4.76 11.77
CA HIS A 863 55.84 -4.87 10.88
C HIS A 863 56.19 -6.36 10.62
N PRO A 864 55.57 -7.01 9.60
CA PRO A 864 55.85 -8.39 9.25
C PRO A 864 57.33 -8.64 8.94
N GLY A 865 57.87 -9.77 9.40
CA GLY A 865 59.32 -10.03 9.37
C GLY A 865 60.10 -9.40 10.54
N THR A 866 59.41 -8.87 11.56
CA THR A 866 60.02 -8.45 12.83
C THR A 866 59.30 -9.07 14.03
N PHE A 867 60.03 -9.22 15.12
CA PHE A 867 59.49 -9.59 16.43
C PHE A 867 59.49 -8.35 17.35
N ILE A 868 58.55 -8.31 18.28
CA ILE A 868 58.48 -7.27 19.32
C ILE A 868 59.12 -7.81 20.60
N LEU A 869 60.12 -7.11 21.13
CA LEU A 869 60.72 -7.32 22.45
C LEU A 869 60.04 -6.36 23.42
N THR A 870 59.14 -6.88 24.25
CA THR A 870 58.46 -6.11 25.30
C THR A 870 59.16 -6.34 26.64
N TYR A 871 59.40 -5.27 27.41
CA TYR A 871 60.00 -5.35 28.74
C TYR A 871 59.49 -4.27 29.71
N ILE A 872 59.43 -4.58 31.01
CA ILE A 872 59.08 -3.61 32.07
C ILE A 872 60.26 -3.44 33.02
N ARG A 873 60.84 -2.23 33.03
CA ARG A 873 61.87 -1.83 34.02
C ARG A 873 61.23 -1.41 35.34
N SER A 874 60.53 -0.28 35.35
CA SER A 874 59.81 0.28 36.50
C SER A 874 58.33 -0.16 36.50
N SER A 875 57.46 0.60 35.83
CA SER A 875 56.00 0.39 35.78
C SER A 875 55.46 0.11 34.38
N ASN A 876 55.99 0.78 33.37
CA ASN A 876 55.40 0.80 32.02
C ASN A 876 56.12 -0.20 31.09
N PRO A 877 55.39 -0.95 30.26
CA PRO A 877 56.01 -1.73 29.19
C PRO A 877 56.67 -0.80 28.17
N HIS A 878 57.85 -1.23 27.74
CA HIS A 878 58.63 -0.65 26.64
C HIS A 878 58.68 -1.70 25.52
N HIS A 879 58.65 -1.25 24.27
CA HIS A 879 58.74 -2.13 23.10
C HIS A 879 59.93 -1.74 22.22
N GLU A 880 60.69 -2.73 21.76
CA GLU A 880 61.69 -2.56 20.70
C GLU A 880 61.54 -3.67 19.66
N TYR A 881 61.90 -3.41 18.40
CA TYR A 881 61.72 -4.37 17.30
C TYR A 881 63.03 -5.09 16.97
N VAL A 882 62.94 -6.41 16.78
CA VAL A 882 64.02 -7.29 16.32
C VAL A 882 63.72 -7.73 14.89
N GLY A 883 64.56 -7.33 13.94
CA GLY A 883 64.41 -7.72 12.53
C GLY A 883 64.94 -9.13 12.27
N LEU A 884 64.19 -9.92 11.49
CA LEU A 884 64.59 -11.26 11.08
C LEU A 884 65.32 -11.20 9.72
N TYR A 885 66.48 -11.85 9.61
CA TYR A 885 67.27 -11.93 8.38
C TYR A 885 67.87 -13.35 8.20
N PRO A 886 68.35 -13.73 7.00
CA PRO A 886 69.05 -15.01 6.80
C PRO A 886 70.39 -15.11 7.53
N LYS A 887 70.90 -13.98 8.04
CA LYS A 887 72.18 -13.84 8.78
C LYS A 887 71.91 -13.61 10.29
N GLY A 888 70.81 -14.17 10.81
CA GLY A 888 70.35 -14.01 12.20
C GLY A 888 69.48 -12.77 12.46
N PHE A 889 69.50 -12.32 13.72
CA PHE A 889 68.60 -11.31 14.27
C PHE A 889 69.26 -9.92 14.30
N LYS A 890 68.53 -8.88 13.88
CA LYS A 890 69.00 -7.49 13.88
C LYS A 890 68.35 -6.70 15.01
N PHE A 891 69.15 -6.21 15.94
CA PHE A 891 68.69 -5.43 17.10
C PHE A 891 69.64 -4.27 17.39
N ARG A 892 69.10 -3.08 17.67
CA ARG A 892 69.86 -1.83 17.90
C ARG A 892 71.05 -1.65 16.93
N LYS A 893 70.79 -1.83 15.63
CA LYS A 893 71.76 -1.75 14.50
C LYS A 893 72.88 -2.81 14.45
N ARG A 894 72.94 -3.75 15.41
CA ARG A 894 73.85 -4.90 15.39
C ARG A 894 73.15 -6.16 14.86
N MET A 895 73.93 -7.09 14.31
CA MET A 895 73.48 -8.45 13.95
C MET A 895 73.90 -9.44 15.05
N PHE A 896 73.06 -10.44 15.29
CA PHE A 896 73.28 -11.51 16.26
C PHE A 896 72.90 -12.86 15.63
N GLU A 897 73.84 -13.80 15.59
CA GLU A 897 73.62 -15.16 15.09
C GLU A 897 72.55 -15.89 15.93
N ASP A 898 72.68 -15.81 17.27
CA ASP A 898 71.82 -16.51 18.24
C ASP A 898 71.00 -15.55 19.12
N ILE A 899 69.81 -16.00 19.52
CA ILE A 899 68.90 -15.25 20.40
C ILE A 899 69.53 -14.99 21.77
N ASP A 900 70.24 -15.95 22.36
CA ASP A 900 70.85 -15.75 23.68
C ASP A 900 72.01 -14.74 23.64
N ARG A 901 72.69 -14.53 22.50
CA ARG A 901 73.66 -13.42 22.33
C ARG A 901 72.96 -12.07 22.25
N LEU A 902 71.83 -11.99 21.54
CA LEU A 902 70.97 -10.80 21.51
C LEU A 902 70.42 -10.46 22.90
N VAL A 903 69.96 -11.46 23.65
CA VAL A 903 69.45 -11.32 25.02
C VAL A 903 70.55 -10.90 25.99
N ALA A 904 71.75 -11.50 25.92
CA ALA A 904 72.89 -11.10 26.74
C ALA A 904 73.37 -9.67 26.43
N TYR A 905 73.27 -9.23 25.17
CA TYR A 905 73.50 -7.84 24.79
C TYR A 905 72.41 -6.92 25.36
N PHE A 906 71.13 -7.23 25.13
CA PHE A 906 69.99 -6.47 25.66
C PHE A 906 70.08 -6.28 27.18
N GLN A 907 70.36 -7.34 27.94
CA GLN A 907 70.47 -7.29 29.41
C GLN A 907 71.63 -6.42 29.90
N ARG A 908 72.73 -6.30 29.15
CA ARG A 908 73.88 -5.43 29.48
C ARG A 908 73.66 -3.97 29.08
N HIS A 909 72.84 -3.74 28.05
CA HIS A 909 72.59 -2.44 27.43
C HIS A 909 71.16 -1.93 27.71
N ILE A 910 70.52 -2.41 28.78
CA ILE A 910 69.12 -2.11 29.09
C ILE A 910 68.89 -0.68 29.58
N ASP A 911 69.94 -0.07 30.16
CA ASP A 911 69.94 1.32 30.64
C ASP A 911 70.75 2.27 29.75
N ASP A 912 71.29 1.78 28.62
CA ASP A 912 71.73 2.65 27.53
C ASP A 912 70.54 3.57 27.15
N PRO A 913 70.74 4.91 27.08
CA PRO A 913 69.66 5.80 26.68
C PRO A 913 69.17 5.44 25.28
N LEU A 914 67.85 5.49 25.08
CA LEU A 914 67.23 5.33 23.77
C LEU A 914 67.63 6.50 22.87
N HIS A 915 68.78 6.37 22.20
CA HIS A 915 69.22 7.31 21.19
C HIS A 915 68.13 7.43 20.12
N GLU A 916 67.57 8.63 19.95
CA GLU A 916 66.68 8.99 18.83
C GLU A 916 67.42 8.91 17.50
N SER A 917 67.63 7.67 17.07
CA SER A 917 68.27 7.30 15.83
C SER A 917 67.62 6.01 15.34
N ALA A 918 66.27 6.04 15.31
CA ALA A 918 65.44 5.08 14.59
C ALA A 918 66.11 4.75 13.24
N PRO A 919 66.13 3.47 12.81
CA PRO A 919 66.71 3.12 11.52
C PRO A 919 66.10 4.00 10.43
N SER A 920 66.95 4.61 9.59
CA SER A 920 66.46 5.44 8.49
C SER A 920 65.45 4.63 7.67
N ILE A 921 64.23 5.16 7.57
CA ILE A 921 63.03 4.44 7.11
C ILE A 921 63.23 3.83 5.71
N ARG A 922 64.14 4.40 4.91
CA ARG A 922 64.59 3.87 3.60
C ARG A 922 65.23 2.47 3.63
N SER A 923 65.62 1.93 4.80
CA SER A 923 66.31 0.64 4.91
C SER A 923 65.41 -0.57 5.23
N VAL A 924 64.12 -0.35 5.48
CA VAL A 924 63.11 -1.42 5.64
C VAL A 924 61.88 -1.16 4.77
N ALA A 925 61.46 0.10 4.59
CA ALA A 925 60.31 0.49 3.76
C ALA A 925 60.68 0.79 2.29
N ALA A 926 61.62 0.05 1.71
CA ALA A 926 61.88 0.11 0.27
C ALA A 926 60.85 -0.77 -0.47
N MET A 927 59.97 -0.11 -1.24
CA MET A 927 59.01 -0.71 -2.19
C MET A 927 57.72 -1.34 -1.63
N VAL A 928 56.79 -0.53 -1.11
CA VAL A 928 55.38 -0.39 -1.62
C VAL A 928 54.85 0.98 -1.16
N PRO A 929 54.25 1.83 -2.03
CA PRO A 929 53.55 3.05 -1.62
C PRO A 929 52.08 2.76 -1.24
N MET A 930 51.64 3.25 -0.07
CA MET A 930 50.22 3.24 0.33
C MET A 930 49.56 4.60 0.07
N ARG A 931 48.62 4.62 -0.89
CA ARG A 931 47.61 5.64 -1.19
C ARG A 931 48.05 7.10 -1.42
N SER A 932 47.87 7.55 -2.65
CA SER A 932 47.65 8.97 -2.96
C SER A 932 46.34 9.49 -2.36
N PRO A 933 46.29 10.79 -2.05
CA PRO A 933 45.17 11.61 -2.51
C PRO A 933 45.64 12.82 -3.32
N ALA A 934 44.98 13.09 -4.45
CA ALA A 934 44.82 14.46 -4.96
C ALA A 934 43.61 15.08 -4.22
N THR A 935 43.43 16.40 -4.09
CA THR A 935 43.95 17.58 -4.83
C THR A 935 44.45 18.65 -3.83
N GLY A 936 45.07 19.77 -4.21
CA GLY A 936 45.55 20.27 -5.50
C GLY A 936 45.91 21.76 -5.37
N GLY A 937 47.00 22.22 -6.01
CA GLY A 937 47.48 23.61 -5.88
C GLY A 937 48.13 24.10 -7.17
N SER A 938 47.83 25.34 -7.56
CA SER A 938 48.24 25.93 -8.84
C SER A 938 49.44 26.87 -8.68
N SER A 939 50.36 26.87 -9.65
CA SER A 939 51.00 28.11 -10.16
C SER A 939 52.00 27.86 -11.30
N GLY A 940 51.99 28.76 -12.28
CA GLY A 940 53.22 29.35 -12.85
C GLY A 940 53.96 28.66 -14.02
N ALA A 941 53.68 29.13 -15.24
CA ALA A 941 54.65 29.33 -16.35
C ALA A 941 55.34 28.09 -17.00
N SER A 942 55.85 28.13 -18.24
CA SER A 942 55.54 28.95 -19.44
C SER A 942 56.27 28.37 -20.68
N VAL A 943 55.91 28.86 -21.89
CA VAL A 943 56.62 28.66 -23.19
C VAL A 943 56.56 27.25 -23.82
N GLY A 944 56.41 27.18 -25.16
CA GLY A 944 56.78 25.98 -25.94
C GLY A 944 55.84 25.58 -27.09
N SER A 945 55.73 26.38 -28.15
CA SER A 945 54.96 26.00 -29.36
C SER A 945 55.69 24.96 -30.22
N GLY A 946 54.97 23.97 -30.76
CA GLY A 946 55.50 23.04 -31.77
C GLY A 946 54.43 22.10 -32.35
N TRP A 947 54.18 22.19 -33.67
CA TRP A 947 53.30 21.27 -34.41
C TRP A 947 54.12 20.15 -35.06
N GLY A 948 53.58 18.93 -35.16
CA GLY A 948 54.13 17.93 -36.10
C GLY A 948 53.67 16.47 -35.93
N GLY A 949 53.16 15.88 -37.02
CA GLY A 949 53.47 14.49 -37.41
C GLY A 949 52.62 13.35 -36.85
N SER A 950 51.61 12.93 -37.62
CA SER A 950 50.79 11.72 -37.46
C SER A 950 51.57 10.39 -37.34
N ALA A 951 51.04 9.42 -36.56
CA ALA A 951 50.84 8.02 -37.01
C ALA A 951 50.11 7.10 -35.99
N ASN A 952 49.12 6.33 -36.48
CA ASN A 952 48.61 5.02 -36.01
C ASN A 952 47.97 4.81 -34.61
N SER A 953 47.12 3.77 -34.56
CA SER A 953 46.44 3.10 -33.42
C SER A 953 45.54 3.99 -32.53
N SER A 954 44.22 3.81 -32.37
CA SER A 954 43.30 2.66 -32.24
C SER A 954 42.94 2.30 -30.78
N GLU A 955 41.65 2.51 -30.44
CA GLU A 955 40.85 1.97 -29.31
C GLU A 955 41.07 2.49 -27.86
N GLY A 956 39.95 2.66 -27.13
CA GLY A 956 39.84 2.98 -25.69
C GLY A 956 40.13 4.44 -25.31
N GLY A 957 39.26 5.24 -24.68
CA GLY A 957 38.30 4.98 -23.58
C GLY A 957 38.86 5.63 -22.30
N TRP A 958 38.13 6.34 -21.41
CA TRP A 958 36.69 6.32 -21.04
C TRP A 958 36.22 7.69 -20.46
N ARG A 959 34.92 7.84 -20.12
CA ARG A 959 34.29 9.01 -19.45
C ARG A 959 33.85 8.72 -18.00
N GLY A 960 33.81 9.76 -17.15
CA GLY A 960 33.16 9.81 -15.82
C GLY A 960 34.02 9.24 -14.67
N GLN A 961 34.32 9.87 -13.53
CA GLN A 961 33.76 10.96 -12.68
C GLN A 961 32.51 10.64 -11.82
N SER A 962 32.61 11.03 -10.53
CA SER A 962 31.60 10.93 -9.44
C SER A 962 31.12 9.51 -9.08
N SER A 963 30.51 9.23 -7.92
CA SER A 963 29.93 10.05 -6.83
C SER A 963 29.89 9.20 -5.52
N ASP A 964 29.59 9.68 -4.30
CA ASP A 964 29.59 11.04 -3.74
C ASP A 964 29.77 11.04 -2.20
N ARG A 965 29.76 12.24 -1.63
CA ARG A 965 29.72 12.61 -0.20
C ARG A 965 28.37 12.26 0.50
N ASP A 966 28.11 12.48 1.80
CA ASP A 966 28.28 13.76 2.54
C ASP A 966 28.07 13.72 4.08
N ARG A 967 28.41 14.86 4.73
CA ARG A 967 28.06 15.37 6.10
C ARG A 967 28.90 14.98 7.34
N SER A 968 28.66 15.71 8.43
CA SER A 968 29.74 16.45 9.14
C SER A 968 29.55 16.75 10.65
N SER A 969 30.66 17.15 11.29
CA SER A 969 30.96 17.64 12.67
C SER A 969 30.12 18.84 13.18
N THR A 970 30.08 19.35 14.44
CA THR A 970 30.67 19.13 15.82
C THR A 970 29.92 20.09 16.82
N PRO A 971 30.28 20.37 18.13
CA PRO A 971 31.33 19.91 19.07
C PRO A 971 30.75 19.46 20.47
N GLY A 972 31.48 19.61 21.60
CA GLY A 972 30.84 19.78 22.94
C GLY A 972 31.46 19.20 24.26
N SER A 973 32.74 19.45 24.59
CA SER A 973 33.38 19.42 25.95
C SER A 973 32.93 18.50 27.13
N ARG A 974 33.94 17.85 27.75
CA ARG A 974 34.14 17.46 29.19
C ARG A 974 33.39 16.27 29.83
N THR A 975 34.20 15.40 30.47
CA THR A 975 33.91 14.43 31.58
C THR A 975 32.89 13.29 31.33
N GLY A 976 33.06 12.06 31.83
CA GLY A 976 34.20 11.42 32.52
C GLY A 976 33.82 10.09 33.21
N ARG A 977 34.77 9.14 33.32
CA ARG A 977 34.64 7.72 33.80
C ARG A 977 33.77 6.81 32.90
N ASN A 978 34.15 5.57 32.58
CA ASN A 978 34.57 4.37 33.36
C ASN A 978 33.40 3.61 34.03
N ASP A 979 32.96 2.50 33.41
CA ASP A 979 33.09 1.10 33.89
C ASP A 979 32.05 0.19 33.16
N TYR A 980 32.45 -0.89 32.47
CA TYR A 980 32.56 -2.28 32.96
C TYR A 980 31.26 -2.80 33.63
N ARG A 981 30.61 -3.92 33.23
CA ARG A 981 30.98 -5.17 32.49
C ARG A 981 29.75 -5.66 31.68
N ASN A 982 29.85 -6.40 30.57
CA ASN A 982 30.27 -7.82 30.38
C ASN A 982 29.45 -8.83 31.24
N GLY A 983 28.87 -9.92 30.72
CA GLY A 983 28.78 -10.44 29.35
C GLY A 983 28.33 -11.93 29.35
N GLY A 984 28.06 -12.50 28.16
CA GLY A 984 27.52 -13.87 27.99
C GLY A 984 25.99 -13.96 28.20
N GLY A 985 25.24 -14.84 27.54
CA GLY A 985 25.60 -16.01 26.72
C GLY A 985 25.44 -17.32 27.51
N ARG A 986 24.86 -18.40 26.98
CA ARG A 986 24.34 -18.66 25.61
C ARG A 986 23.40 -19.90 25.63
N ASP A 987 22.64 -20.10 24.55
CA ASP A 987 21.99 -21.37 24.11
C ASP A 987 20.89 -22.03 24.99
N GLY A 988 19.96 -22.77 24.37
CA GLY A 988 19.12 -23.79 25.05
C GLY A 988 17.58 -23.70 24.91
N HIS A 989 17.02 -24.18 23.80
CA HIS A 989 15.60 -24.49 23.57
C HIS A 989 15.09 -25.71 24.40
N PRO A 990 13.79 -26.11 24.39
CA PRO A 990 12.51 -25.40 24.18
C PRO A 990 11.40 -25.76 25.22
N SER A 991 10.18 -25.22 24.99
CA SER A 991 8.83 -25.78 25.31
C SER A 991 8.40 -26.09 26.77
N GLY A 992 7.10 -25.88 27.07
CA GLY A 992 6.44 -26.42 28.28
C GLY A 992 5.38 -25.54 28.95
N LEU A 993 4.10 -25.74 28.62
CA LEU A 993 2.93 -25.41 29.46
C LEU A 993 2.65 -26.61 30.41
N PRO A 994 1.83 -26.53 31.50
CA PRO A 994 0.79 -25.52 31.80
C PRO A 994 0.67 -25.06 33.30
N ARG A 995 -0.48 -24.41 33.58
CA ARG A 995 -1.17 -24.01 34.84
C ARG A 995 -1.42 -25.20 35.83
N PRO A 996 -2.22 -25.12 36.95
CA PRO A 996 -3.02 -24.01 37.54
C PRO A 996 -3.07 -23.93 39.11
N TYR A 997 -3.90 -23.01 39.66
CA TYR A 997 -4.31 -22.83 41.09
C TYR A 997 -3.18 -22.43 42.08
N GLY A 998 -3.40 -21.75 43.21
CA GLY A 998 -4.55 -21.09 43.87
C GLY A 998 -4.08 -20.65 45.29
N GLY A 999 -4.72 -19.79 46.10
CA GLY A 999 -5.93 -18.97 46.05
C GLY A 999 -6.36 -18.56 47.49
N ARG A 1000 -7.03 -17.41 47.67
CA ARG A 1000 -7.75 -16.93 48.90
C ARG A 1000 -6.99 -16.78 50.25
N GLY A 1001 -7.02 -15.56 50.81
CA GLY A 1001 -6.91 -15.25 52.27
C GLY A 1001 -6.41 -13.83 52.52
N ARG A 1002 -7.19 -12.83 52.99
CA ARG A 1002 -7.96 -12.59 54.24
C ARG A 1002 -7.13 -11.95 55.39
N GLY A 1003 -7.64 -10.84 55.95
CA GLY A 1003 -7.08 -10.10 57.11
C GLY A 1003 -6.32 -8.83 56.68
N ARG A 1004 -6.69 -7.55 56.93
CA ARG A 1004 -7.34 -6.76 58.02
C ARG A 1004 -6.44 -6.38 59.22
N GLY A 1005 -6.44 -5.07 59.54
CA GLY A 1005 -5.54 -4.35 60.47
C GLY A 1005 -4.76 -3.28 59.66
N SER A 1006 -4.86 -1.95 59.84
CA SER A 1006 -5.12 -1.09 61.02
C SER A 1006 -4.01 -1.22 62.07
N TYR A 1007 -3.39 -0.15 62.61
CA TYR A 1007 -3.82 1.26 62.78
C TYR A 1007 -2.70 2.23 62.26
N GLY A 1008 -2.94 3.52 61.94
CA GLY A 1008 -2.99 4.68 62.86
C GLY A 1008 -1.59 5.31 63.08
N SER A 1009 -1.34 6.64 63.13
CA SER A 1009 -2.22 7.83 63.10
C SER A 1009 -1.42 9.15 62.88
N ASN A 1010 -2.11 10.25 62.47
CA ASN A 1010 -1.70 11.68 62.56
C ASN A 1010 -0.49 12.17 61.71
N ARG A 1011 -0.39 13.45 61.28
CA ARG A 1011 -1.23 14.69 61.36
C ARG A 1011 -1.09 15.42 59.99
N GLY A 1012 -2.11 16.08 59.41
CA GLY A 1012 -2.64 17.42 59.76
C GLY A 1012 -1.84 18.52 59.02
N TYR A 1013 -2.38 19.55 58.36
CA TYR A 1013 -3.72 20.17 58.20
C TYR A 1013 -3.90 20.53 56.68
N GLY A 1014 -5.04 20.87 56.06
CA GLY A 1014 -6.28 21.58 56.46
C GLY A 1014 -6.33 22.97 55.77
N ALA A 1015 -7.46 23.54 55.29
CA ALA A 1015 -8.85 23.06 55.19
C ALA A 1015 -9.71 24.01 54.30
N ASN A 1016 -10.84 23.51 53.74
CA ASN A 1016 -12.21 24.12 53.70
C ASN A 1016 -12.47 25.51 53.03
N ASN A 1017 -13.68 26.02 52.67
CA ASN A 1017 -15.11 25.60 52.47
C ASN A 1017 -15.89 26.84 51.87
N GLU A 1018 -17.19 26.91 51.47
CA GLU A 1018 -18.27 26.02 50.96
C GLU A 1018 -19.52 26.89 50.55
N ARG A 1019 -20.34 26.44 49.56
CA ARG A 1019 -21.85 26.55 49.46
C ARG A 1019 -22.50 27.96 49.34
N GLN A 1020 -23.79 28.21 49.01
CA GLN A 1020 -25.02 27.57 48.40
C GLN A 1020 -26.00 28.77 48.03
N ASP A 1021 -27.24 28.74 47.47
CA ASP A 1021 -28.26 27.74 47.06
C ASP A 1021 -29.34 28.32 46.08
N SER A 1022 -30.32 27.49 45.67
CA SER A 1022 -31.75 27.77 45.37
C SER A 1022 -32.20 28.40 44.01
N GLY A 1023 -33.40 28.11 43.47
CA GLY A 1023 -34.38 27.02 43.80
C GLY A 1023 -35.83 27.23 43.29
N TYR A 1024 -36.56 26.13 42.99
CA TYR A 1024 -38.04 25.99 42.78
C TYR A 1024 -38.74 26.82 41.66
N GLY A 1025 -39.96 26.52 41.17
CA GLY A 1025 -40.78 25.29 41.27
C GLY A 1025 -42.31 25.43 41.07
N THR A 1026 -42.86 25.15 39.87
CA THR A 1026 -44.30 24.85 39.54
C THR A 1026 -45.36 25.98 39.80
N PRO A 1027 -46.69 25.79 39.58
CA PRO A 1027 -47.37 25.54 38.28
C PRO A 1027 -48.62 26.44 38.03
N LYS A 1028 -49.19 26.44 36.81
CA LYS A 1028 -50.67 26.52 36.58
C LYS A 1028 -51.13 26.25 35.14
N TRP A 1029 -52.44 26.06 34.98
CA TRP A 1029 -53.17 25.85 33.72
C TRP A 1029 -54.06 27.08 33.37
N ASP A 1030 -54.31 27.20 32.06
CA ASP A 1030 -55.52 27.69 31.37
C ASP A 1030 -56.12 29.09 31.66
N SER A 1031 -56.14 29.91 30.60
CA SER A 1031 -57.34 30.64 30.15
C SER A 1031 -57.10 31.18 28.73
N GLY A 1032 -57.72 30.59 27.71
CA GLY A 1032 -57.54 31.02 26.31
C GLY A 1032 -58.59 32.02 25.80
N SER A 1033 -58.26 32.77 24.73
CA SER A 1033 -59.27 33.24 23.76
C SER A 1033 -58.67 33.80 22.45
N LYS A 1034 -59.14 33.20 21.34
CA LYS A 1034 -59.55 33.83 20.07
C LYS A 1034 -58.55 34.47 19.07
N ASP A 1035 -58.73 33.98 17.85
CA ASP A 1035 -58.81 34.65 16.54
C ASP A 1035 -57.55 35.34 15.96
N GLY A 1036 -57.20 34.96 14.72
CA GLY A 1036 -56.08 35.52 13.95
C GLY A 1036 -55.49 34.53 12.95
N GLU A 1037 -56.20 34.28 11.84
CA GLU A 1037 -55.56 33.72 10.64
C GLU A 1037 -54.66 34.78 10.01
N ASP A 1038 -53.49 34.39 9.50
CA ASP A 1038 -52.87 35.14 8.39
C ASP A 1038 -51.85 34.27 7.61
N GLY A 1039 -51.75 34.54 6.31
CA GLY A 1039 -51.23 33.58 5.33
C GLY A 1039 -49.69 33.40 5.30
N TRP A 1040 -49.25 32.20 4.91
CA TRP A 1040 -47.86 31.93 4.53
C TRP A 1040 -47.65 32.21 3.04
N ASN A 1041 -46.90 33.25 2.68
CA ASN A 1041 -46.44 33.43 1.30
C ASN A 1041 -45.13 34.23 1.18
N SER A 1042 -44.34 33.92 0.15
CA SER A 1042 -43.12 34.61 -0.30
C SER A 1042 -41.94 34.83 0.69
N PHE A 1043 -40.86 34.05 0.50
CA PHE A 1043 -39.49 34.58 0.44
C PHE A 1043 -38.69 33.83 -0.66
N PRO A 1044 -37.79 34.48 -1.43
CA PRO A 1044 -37.38 33.93 -2.73
C PRO A 1044 -36.00 33.23 -2.76
N GLY A 1045 -35.97 32.08 -3.43
CA GLY A 1045 -34.96 31.74 -4.44
C GLY A 1045 -33.51 31.48 -4.00
N ALA A 1046 -33.19 30.23 -3.65
CA ALA A 1046 -31.85 29.68 -3.82
C ALA A 1046 -31.79 28.92 -5.16
N LYS A 1047 -30.78 29.20 -6.01
CA LYS A 1047 -30.61 28.51 -7.30
C LYS A 1047 -29.88 27.18 -7.10
N VAL A 1048 -30.47 26.10 -7.61
CA VAL A 1048 -29.78 24.81 -7.81
C VAL A 1048 -29.00 24.86 -9.12
N GLN A 1049 -27.79 24.31 -9.15
CA GLN A 1049 -27.04 24.05 -10.39
C GLN A 1049 -26.45 22.64 -10.34
N ASN A 1050 -26.71 21.86 -11.40
CA ASN A 1050 -26.01 20.61 -11.65
C ASN A 1050 -24.68 20.86 -12.38
N SER A 1051 -23.80 19.86 -12.29
CA SER A 1051 -22.46 19.76 -12.91
C SER A 1051 -22.52 19.65 -14.46
N PRO A 1052 -21.39 19.72 -15.23
CA PRO A 1052 -19.99 19.54 -14.80
C PRO A 1052 -18.89 20.43 -15.45
N GLY A 1053 -17.69 20.41 -14.84
CA GLY A 1053 -16.42 20.43 -15.60
C GLY A 1053 -15.47 21.64 -15.47
N LYS A 1054 -14.19 21.31 -15.20
CA LYS A 1054 -12.93 22.09 -15.35
C LYS A 1054 -12.60 23.31 -14.45
N GLU A 1055 -11.53 23.10 -13.68
CA GLU A 1055 -10.36 23.98 -13.44
C GLU A 1055 -10.54 25.43 -12.91
N SER A 1056 -10.21 25.62 -11.63
CA SER A 1056 -9.50 26.79 -11.10
C SER A 1056 -8.74 26.41 -9.82
N PHE A 1057 -7.54 26.96 -9.60
CA PHE A 1057 -6.66 26.73 -8.42
C PHE A 1057 -6.34 28.07 -7.71
N PRO A 1058 -5.67 28.12 -6.53
CA PRO A 1058 -6.31 28.66 -5.33
C PRO A 1058 -5.84 30.08 -4.93
N GLY A 1059 -6.61 30.71 -4.03
CA GLY A 1059 -6.27 31.99 -3.38
C GLY A 1059 -6.07 31.85 -1.87
N SER A 1060 -4.84 32.02 -1.40
CA SER A 1060 -4.50 32.05 0.03
C SER A 1060 -4.59 33.47 0.59
N TRP A 1061 -5.18 33.62 1.78
CA TRP A 1061 -4.91 34.74 2.69
C TRP A 1061 -4.65 34.20 4.09
N GLY A 1062 -3.57 34.66 4.73
CA GLY A 1062 -3.17 34.22 6.06
C GLY A 1062 -2.59 35.37 6.89
N ALA A 1063 -3.22 35.62 8.02
CA ALA A 1063 -2.69 36.36 9.18
C ALA A 1063 -3.52 35.89 10.40
N GLY A 1064 -2.99 35.78 11.61
CA GLY A 1064 -1.69 36.26 12.10
C GLY A 1064 -1.93 37.15 13.32
N GLY A 1065 -2.11 36.54 14.50
CA GLY A 1065 -2.45 37.25 15.74
C GLY A 1065 -2.13 36.42 16.98
N SER A 1066 -1.03 36.76 17.65
CA SER A 1066 -0.51 36.01 18.79
C SER A 1066 -0.77 36.69 20.13
N GLY A 1067 -1.44 35.99 21.03
CA GLY A 1067 -1.01 35.82 22.43
C GLY A 1067 -1.18 36.97 23.45
N THR A 1068 -1.52 36.52 24.67
CA THR A 1068 -1.25 37.16 25.98
C THR A 1068 -2.11 38.36 26.44
N GLY A 1069 -2.39 38.36 27.76
CA GLY A 1069 -2.70 39.55 28.56
C GLY A 1069 -4.15 39.72 29.05
N GLY A 1070 -4.33 40.02 30.35
CA GLY A 1070 -5.52 40.79 30.80
C GLY A 1070 -6.56 40.11 31.71
N SER A 1071 -6.15 39.63 32.88
CA SER A 1071 -6.87 39.76 34.18
C SER A 1071 -8.36 40.19 34.27
N SER A 1072 -9.16 39.35 34.95
CA SER A 1072 -10.18 39.72 35.99
C SER A 1072 -11.45 40.47 35.50
N TRP A 1073 -12.62 40.46 36.17
CA TRP A 1073 -13.08 39.99 37.49
C TRP A 1073 -14.25 38.97 37.27
N GLY A 1074 -14.45 37.89 38.04
CA GLY A 1074 -15.01 37.84 39.41
C GLY A 1074 -16.55 37.68 39.39
N GLY A 1075 -17.20 36.70 40.04
CA GLY A 1075 -16.72 35.53 40.80
C GLY A 1075 -17.86 34.75 41.52
N GLY A 1076 -17.58 33.53 41.99
CA GLY A 1076 -18.48 32.69 42.83
C GLY A 1076 -19.54 31.86 42.06
N GLY A 1077 -19.91 30.64 42.49
CA GLY A 1077 -19.26 29.75 43.47
C GLY A 1077 -20.13 28.59 43.98
N SER A 1078 -19.62 27.33 43.89
CA SER A 1078 -20.09 26.11 44.60
C SER A 1078 -21.51 25.54 44.29
N GLY A 1079 -21.82 24.26 44.56
CA GLY A 1079 -20.95 23.12 44.89
C GLY A 1079 -21.63 21.94 45.63
N GLY A 1080 -21.53 20.72 45.07
CA GLY A 1080 -21.93 19.43 45.69
C GLY A 1080 -23.41 19.02 45.48
N GLY A 1081 -23.79 17.73 45.55
CA GLY A 1081 -22.97 16.51 45.58
C GLY A 1081 -23.70 15.24 46.07
N GLY A 1082 -23.63 14.13 45.31
CA GLY A 1082 -24.11 12.79 45.70
C GLY A 1082 -25.64 12.55 45.63
N GLY A 1083 -26.15 11.30 45.60
CA GLY A 1083 -25.46 10.02 45.39
C GLY A 1083 -26.23 8.78 45.89
N GLY A 1084 -26.44 7.77 45.03
CA GLY A 1084 -27.00 6.44 45.38
C GLY A 1084 -28.54 6.36 45.52
N GLY A 1085 -29.17 5.18 45.46
CA GLY A 1085 -28.63 3.86 45.08
C GLY A 1085 -29.50 2.66 45.52
N GLY A 1086 -29.66 1.65 44.64
CA GLY A 1086 -30.30 0.34 44.89
C GLY A 1086 -31.84 0.33 44.94
N SER A 1087 -32.53 -0.83 44.94
CA SER A 1087 -32.25 -2.18 44.41
C SER A 1087 -33.50 -3.08 44.61
N ASP A 1088 -33.50 -4.31 44.06
CA ASP A 1088 -34.35 -5.47 44.44
C ASP A 1088 -35.87 -5.38 44.07
N SER A 1089 -36.48 -6.26 43.24
CA SER A 1089 -36.83 -7.71 43.38
C SER A 1089 -37.98 -7.99 44.38
N GLY A 1090 -39.02 -8.82 44.11
CA GLY A 1090 -39.51 -9.47 42.88
C GLY A 1090 -40.32 -10.77 43.12
N GLY A 1091 -41.35 -11.09 42.30
CA GLY A 1091 -41.74 -12.49 41.98
C GLY A 1091 -43.12 -13.11 42.38
N TRP A 1092 -43.58 -14.06 41.52
CA TRP A 1092 -44.34 -15.32 41.74
C TRP A 1092 -45.84 -15.40 42.18
N GLY A 1093 -46.59 -16.34 41.57
CA GLY A 1093 -47.95 -16.87 41.94
C GLY A 1093 -49.05 -16.63 40.86
N GLN A 1094 -49.69 -17.58 40.15
CA GLN A 1094 -50.53 -18.78 40.48
C GLN A 1094 -51.91 -18.46 41.15
N GLY A 1095 -53.09 -19.00 40.75
CA GLY A 1095 -53.47 -19.77 39.53
C GLY A 1095 -54.84 -20.51 39.57
N SER A 1096 -55.50 -20.68 38.40
CA SER A 1096 -56.48 -21.72 37.97
C SER A 1096 -57.98 -21.82 38.42
N SER A 1097 -58.79 -22.35 37.47
CA SER A 1097 -60.15 -22.99 37.51
C SER A 1097 -61.42 -22.11 37.36
N GLY A 1098 -62.45 -22.47 36.55
CA GLY A 1098 -62.53 -23.50 35.47
C GLY A 1098 -63.94 -23.86 34.92
N GLY A 1099 -64.08 -24.09 33.60
CA GLY A 1099 -65.22 -24.75 32.89
C GLY A 1099 -66.47 -23.89 32.53
N GLY A 1100 -67.25 -24.14 31.45
CA GLY A 1100 -67.06 -25.00 30.25
C GLY A 1100 -68.33 -25.25 29.37
N GLY A 1101 -68.18 -25.35 28.02
CA GLY A 1101 -69.18 -25.86 27.03
C GLY A 1101 -70.23 -24.87 26.44
N GLY A 1102 -70.78 -25.02 25.21
CA GLY A 1102 -70.40 -25.84 24.03
C GLY A 1102 -71.52 -26.10 22.95
N GLY A 1103 -71.27 -25.78 21.66
CA GLY A 1103 -72.00 -26.23 20.43
C GLY A 1103 -73.35 -25.54 20.07
N GLY A 1104 -73.88 -25.54 18.82
CA GLY A 1104 -73.34 -25.88 17.47
C GLY A 1104 -74.40 -26.11 16.34
N GLY A 1105 -74.18 -25.62 15.10
CA GLY A 1105 -74.94 -25.91 13.83
C GLY A 1105 -76.29 -25.18 13.60
N GLY A 1106 -76.89 -25.05 12.39
CA GLY A 1106 -76.44 -25.23 11.00
C GLY A 1106 -77.57 -25.59 9.96
N GLY A 1107 -77.57 -25.04 8.71
CA GLY A 1107 -78.12 -25.73 7.50
C GLY A 1107 -79.14 -25.06 6.52
N SER A 1108 -78.68 -24.82 5.26
CA SER A 1108 -79.29 -25.13 3.92
C SER A 1108 -80.68 -24.61 3.41
N TRP A 1109 -80.89 -24.54 2.07
CA TRP A 1109 -82.02 -25.16 1.28
C TRP A 1109 -81.99 -24.90 -0.27
N ASN A 1110 -82.09 -25.98 -1.09
CA ASN A 1110 -82.71 -26.21 -2.45
C ASN A 1110 -82.56 -25.23 -3.67
N GLY A 1111 -82.64 -25.63 -4.97
CA GLY A 1111 -82.62 -26.96 -5.64
C GLY A 1111 -83.28 -27.06 -7.07
N ALA A 1112 -82.63 -27.79 -8.02
CA ALA A 1112 -83.12 -28.32 -9.35
C ALA A 1112 -83.50 -27.34 -10.52
N GLY A 1113 -83.44 -27.69 -11.84
CA GLY A 1113 -82.86 -28.85 -12.58
C GLY A 1113 -83.29 -29.01 -14.08
N ALA A 1114 -82.56 -29.85 -14.86
CA ALA A 1114 -82.86 -30.51 -16.18
C ALA A 1114 -82.54 -29.85 -17.58
N ASN A 1115 -81.88 -30.66 -18.45
CA ASN A 1115 -81.75 -30.71 -19.94
C ASN A 1115 -81.34 -29.45 -20.77
N ASP A 1116 -80.80 -29.50 -22.01
CA ASP A 1116 -80.64 -30.56 -23.04
C ASP A 1116 -79.32 -30.41 -23.89
N ALA A 1117 -79.19 -31.11 -25.02
CA ALA A 1117 -78.03 -31.20 -25.96
C ALA A 1117 -77.62 -29.88 -26.68
N GLY A 1118 -76.47 -29.75 -27.38
CA GLY A 1118 -75.34 -30.68 -27.68
C GLY A 1118 -74.43 -30.16 -28.85
N THR A 1119 -73.56 -31.03 -29.39
CA THR A 1119 -72.68 -30.86 -30.62
C THR A 1119 -71.59 -29.76 -30.62
N GLU A 1120 -70.28 -30.09 -30.72
CA GLU A 1120 -69.41 -30.16 -31.94
C GLU A 1120 -68.84 -28.80 -32.42
N THR A 1121 -67.69 -28.63 -33.12
CA THR A 1121 -66.47 -29.42 -33.45
C THR A 1121 -65.36 -28.45 -33.96
N GLY A 1122 -64.11 -28.92 -34.16
CA GLY A 1122 -63.09 -28.23 -34.99
C GLY A 1122 -62.17 -27.26 -34.22
N ASN A 1123 -60.84 -27.36 -34.16
CA ASN A 1123 -59.79 -28.04 -34.94
C ASN A 1123 -59.38 -27.43 -36.30
N SER A 1124 -58.67 -26.30 -36.25
CA SER A 1124 -57.54 -25.97 -37.14
C SER A 1124 -56.71 -24.82 -36.53
N GLY A 1125 -55.39 -24.72 -36.63
CA GLY A 1125 -54.41 -25.68 -37.16
C GLY A 1125 -53.69 -25.18 -38.42
N TRP A 1126 -52.37 -24.98 -38.31
CA TRP A 1126 -51.41 -24.61 -39.38
C TRP A 1126 -51.64 -23.19 -39.97
N GLY A 1127 -50.61 -22.37 -40.26
CA GLY A 1127 -49.17 -22.52 -40.07
C GLY A 1127 -48.37 -21.63 -41.04
N SER A 1128 -47.03 -21.63 -40.91
CA SER A 1128 -46.05 -20.97 -41.80
C SER A 1128 -45.86 -19.44 -41.64
N GLY A 1129 -44.60 -19.02 -41.41
CA GLY A 1129 -44.13 -17.67 -41.78
C GLY A 1129 -43.83 -17.57 -43.29
N PRO A 1130 -43.21 -16.46 -43.79
CA PRO A 1130 -41.75 -16.39 -43.67
C PRO A 1130 -41.07 -14.99 -43.70
N LYS A 1131 -39.82 -14.95 -43.18
CA LYS A 1131 -38.63 -14.19 -43.65
C LYS A 1131 -38.64 -12.63 -43.74
N ARG A 1132 -37.63 -12.05 -43.08
CA ARG A 1132 -36.88 -10.79 -43.43
C ARG A 1132 -37.66 -9.46 -43.25
N SER A 1133 -37.02 -8.31 -43.00
CA SER A 1133 -35.58 -7.96 -42.92
C SER A 1133 -35.27 -6.78 -41.97
N VAL A 1134 -34.13 -6.88 -41.29
CA VAL A 1134 -33.09 -5.84 -41.08
C VAL A 1134 -33.50 -4.37 -41.25
N ALA A 1135 -33.69 -3.67 -40.13
CA ALA A 1135 -33.21 -2.30 -39.87
C ALA A 1135 -33.30 -2.00 -38.35
N GLY A 1136 -32.46 -1.16 -37.74
CA GLY A 1136 -31.29 -0.52 -38.33
C GLY A 1136 -30.98 0.93 -37.89
N THR A 1137 -31.46 1.40 -36.74
CA THR A 1137 -31.11 2.75 -36.25
C THR A 1137 -31.08 2.82 -34.73
N SER A 1138 -30.04 3.44 -34.19
CA SER A 1138 -29.86 3.79 -32.78
C SER A 1138 -30.30 5.24 -32.51
N TRP A 1139 -30.82 5.48 -31.31
CA TRP A 1139 -30.62 6.70 -30.53
C TRP A 1139 -30.41 6.29 -29.07
#